data_AF-A0A421F3V4-F1
#
_entry.id   AF-A0A421F3V4-F1
#
_cell.length_a   1.000
_cell.length_b   1.000
_cell.length_c   1.000
_cell.angle_alpha   90.00
_cell.angle_beta   90.00
_cell.angle_gamma   90.00
#
_symmetry.space_group_name_H-M   'P 1'
#
loop_
_entity.id
_entity.type
_entity.pdbx_description
1 polymer ?
#
loop_
_entity_poly.entity_id
_entity_poly.type
_entity_poly.pdbx_seq_one_letter_code
_entity_poly.pdbx_strand_id
1 'polypeptide(L)'
;MAADVSARVHLVAEKLQQKAQDAQRKGNDNIARALSASVSDLRQAMALISEQRHLLARRRAEGVDEEDDADAHVQQLATQLGRVEAMLGKKSEDMKVKGNENAAGALQQSAATVEQGRKLLLEQQQQIFGLLGRWEKIQDVVSDKERRRGSVATSGGEGGEKELETPHEQVIARARQLKQLEALLKEVFPECNEMEELREELKKVRDQREGKSEQIKNECEQLHQELKAAKEKLEESRQETLEVNQMLEQESSTLEEAKKELAKQKEREIQRQGEVSALLEQQTETCHAMEELDALVTEKDQVVNKYADEIEKLRDQLESATVAVSEITEEASTEQCQEDIEMNLNVDGAENDHVSDVPVLELEGVGLQPTDIAVEEQVETTLAENGADFKDSPELEGTHADLRRKLADYEEQSQVQQDTISTLEQEQSELQQQIEHLTNAKAQVIEDLHSGKEETERLMQQLSALEREQGKFQQQNELFTKDKQQVIDELQSAHEEEALRLLQRITDSDNTVEELSAQLAEMQEALKVKSAEKSEVTSALERCEVELSSCRTELEDRAHECSKLQGDLQSTQDKIEKRAELLNGMRKENDELLKQVTESNQEREQAEAARKTSEAHLQEVQRTQEMRQADFDQYAAEKGRAIAELEEETQRLESERAQVDNQIQELMLKIQELEMEKNQLEEECQRVKEAEQAAFEARLSTAANAVQTAKQDLLKDRIGVVKSAKVLVAKEEALKKLRLQVLELQEELHTLQEEKAARELEREQKELDELQTSRQKMQSEKELALRLQRREALVAGFEKQVSSIVKELQQRLENHSTAFREVCDFRDEHRASLFAKDSGADNVEGTTGHKGEIEYDECLVMRSGVVIKAGASFQLPVICEKRGWRVVWNFTVKEEATDVAFKLTAIPKSNATEIEIVASERMNEKSGVFQVQHDNTTLVFEWDNSFSWLNEKTLDYHVSIQEPLTPQAQKVRHSKRELQFKAKLLEDGLALIQGEAERRSDLSATLEQLHECESAKETHLAEFAARKEEVLAQKTRFQEDMEAQKTILSAMLQEQDELEDIEHNIARAWAAAAAERQDVEMTLQLAGSLEALTQELEQQVMIVAEELARPITTTAETVNNSKSEDSECKGPEGVKGVAEIREVKVDSSVHSSPEEKHGQPSVENHPEDASTELTTKDSSVPDDQ
;
A
#
# COMPACT_ATOMS: atom_id res chain seq x y z
N MET A 1 -10.17 6.73 -5.08
CA MET A 1 -9.58 7.20 -6.35
C MET A 1 -8.79 8.48 -6.15
N ALA A 2 -9.27 9.71 -6.39
CA ALA A 2 -8.39 10.92 -6.39
C ALA A 2 -7.46 11.11 -5.16
N ALA A 3 -7.92 10.82 -3.94
CA ALA A 3 -7.07 10.86 -2.74
C ALA A 3 -6.00 9.75 -2.71
N ASP A 4 -6.35 8.55 -3.13
CA ASP A 4 -5.45 7.38 -3.24
C ASP A 4 -4.41 7.59 -4.35
N VAL A 5 -4.79 8.14 -5.51
CA VAL A 5 -3.86 8.56 -6.56
C VAL A 5 -2.87 9.59 -6.02
N SER A 6 -3.34 10.61 -5.29
CA SER A 6 -2.47 11.62 -4.67
C SER A 6 -1.48 11.01 -3.66
N ALA A 7 -1.93 10.06 -2.84
CA ALA A 7 -1.08 9.36 -1.88
C ALA A 7 -0.02 8.47 -2.56
N ARG A 8 -0.40 7.73 -3.61
CA ARG A 8 0.53 6.92 -4.42
C ARG A 8 1.57 7.78 -5.13
N VAL A 9 1.17 8.90 -5.73
CA VAL A 9 2.09 9.87 -6.36
C VAL A 9 3.06 10.44 -5.33
N HIS A 10 2.60 10.74 -4.10
CA HIS A 10 3.47 11.20 -3.01
C HIS A 10 4.48 10.13 -2.58
N LEU A 11 4.05 8.86 -2.42
CA LEU A 11 4.92 7.75 -2.06
C LEU A 11 5.98 7.47 -3.13
N VAL A 12 5.62 7.59 -4.41
CA VAL A 12 6.56 7.46 -5.54
C VAL A 12 7.56 8.62 -5.56
N ALA A 13 7.12 9.86 -5.35
CA ALA A 13 8.01 11.03 -5.25
C ALA A 13 8.99 10.92 -4.06
N GLU A 14 8.54 10.39 -2.92
CA GLU A 14 9.40 10.16 -1.75
C GLU A 14 10.44 9.05 -2.00
N LYS A 15 10.01 7.91 -2.56
CA LYS A 15 10.93 6.81 -2.97
C LYS A 15 11.95 7.25 -4.02
N LEU A 16 11.57 8.13 -4.96
CA LEU A 16 12.49 8.71 -5.94
C LEU A 16 13.46 9.71 -5.29
N GLN A 17 13.04 10.49 -4.29
CA GLN A 17 13.95 11.39 -3.56
C GLN A 17 14.95 10.61 -2.69
N GLN A 18 14.52 9.50 -2.08
CA GLN A 18 15.42 8.57 -1.40
C GLN A 18 16.51 8.05 -2.36
N LYS A 19 16.11 7.54 -3.54
CA LYS A 19 17.04 7.10 -4.59
C LYS A 19 17.93 8.23 -5.13
N ALA A 20 17.45 9.47 -5.19
CA ALA A 20 18.27 10.62 -5.58
C ALA A 20 19.40 10.89 -4.56
N GLN A 21 19.08 10.86 -3.26
CA GLN A 21 20.07 11.03 -2.19
C GLN A 21 21.09 9.87 -2.17
N ASP A 22 20.65 8.63 -2.38
CA ASP A 22 21.56 7.47 -2.44
C ASP A 22 22.42 7.44 -3.71
N ALA A 23 21.92 7.98 -4.84
CA ALA A 23 22.75 8.22 -6.03
C ALA A 23 23.82 9.30 -5.76
N GLN A 24 23.45 10.38 -5.06
CA GLN A 24 24.38 11.46 -4.69
C GLN A 24 25.47 10.96 -3.73
N ARG A 25 25.10 10.20 -2.70
CA ARG A 25 26.04 9.51 -1.77
C ARG A 25 27.02 8.57 -2.50
N LYS A 26 26.63 8.04 -3.65
CA LYS A 26 27.44 7.17 -4.51
C LYS A 26 28.16 7.94 -5.64
N GLY A 27 28.31 9.26 -5.52
CA GLY A 27 29.01 10.13 -6.49
C GLY A 27 28.33 10.23 -7.87
N ASN A 28 27.11 9.72 -8.02
CA ASN A 28 26.40 9.65 -9.29
C ASN A 28 25.51 10.89 -9.49
N ASP A 29 26.12 12.08 -9.46
CA ASP A 29 25.43 13.37 -9.47
C ASP A 29 24.47 13.55 -10.65
N ASN A 30 24.79 13.02 -11.82
CA ASN A 30 23.89 13.10 -12.99
C ASN A 30 22.60 12.29 -12.79
N ILE A 31 22.67 11.15 -12.10
CA ILE A 31 21.49 10.35 -11.73
C ILE A 31 20.73 11.03 -10.58
N ALA A 32 21.44 11.53 -9.56
CA ALA A 32 20.83 12.28 -8.46
C ALA A 32 20.05 13.51 -8.94
N ARG A 33 20.63 14.28 -9.88
CA ARG A 33 20.02 15.47 -10.47
C ARG A 33 18.82 15.13 -11.35
N ALA A 34 18.90 14.04 -12.14
CA ALA A 34 17.78 13.55 -12.95
C ALA A 34 16.60 13.06 -12.09
N LEU A 35 16.86 12.24 -11.06
CA LEU A 35 15.84 11.76 -10.12
C LEU A 35 15.22 12.93 -9.34
N SER A 36 16.01 13.92 -8.93
CA SER A 36 15.51 15.12 -8.25
C SER A 36 14.58 15.96 -9.13
N ALA A 37 14.82 16.01 -10.44
CA ALA A 37 13.90 16.65 -11.39
C ALA A 37 12.56 15.89 -11.45
N SER A 38 12.57 14.56 -11.62
CA SER A 38 11.34 13.74 -11.58
C SER A 38 10.54 13.90 -10.29
N VAL A 39 11.20 14.10 -9.15
CA VAL A 39 10.54 14.39 -7.86
C VAL A 39 9.86 15.77 -7.87
N SER A 40 10.46 16.77 -8.51
CA SER A 40 9.84 18.09 -8.69
C SER A 40 8.60 18.00 -9.59
N ASP A 41 8.71 17.31 -10.73
CA ASP A 41 7.61 17.10 -11.67
C ASP A 41 6.41 16.40 -11.01
N LEU A 42 6.66 15.35 -10.21
CA LEU A 42 5.61 14.63 -9.47
C LEU A 42 4.96 15.49 -8.38
N ARG A 43 5.72 16.36 -7.70
CA ARG A 43 5.16 17.32 -6.74
C ARG A 43 4.30 18.38 -7.43
N GLN A 44 4.73 18.87 -8.59
CA GLN A 44 3.95 19.83 -9.40
C GLN A 44 2.66 19.20 -9.93
N ALA A 45 2.71 17.95 -10.40
CA ALA A 45 1.51 17.19 -10.77
C ALA A 45 0.55 16.99 -9.58
N MET A 46 1.07 16.71 -8.40
CA MET A 46 0.26 16.57 -7.18
C MET A 46 -0.41 17.89 -6.77
N ALA A 47 0.27 19.04 -6.93
CA ALA A 47 -0.30 20.36 -6.69
C ALA A 47 -1.45 20.69 -7.66
N LEU A 48 -1.32 20.33 -8.94
CA LEU A 48 -2.42 20.47 -9.92
C LEU A 48 -3.61 19.56 -9.58
N ILE A 49 -3.37 18.35 -9.06
CA ILE A 49 -4.42 17.44 -8.59
C ILE A 49 -5.12 17.98 -7.34
N SER A 50 -4.41 18.59 -6.39
CA SER A 50 -5.04 19.22 -5.21
C SER A 50 -5.80 20.49 -5.58
N GLU A 51 -5.28 21.32 -6.49
CA GLU A 51 -5.97 22.48 -7.05
C GLU A 51 -7.28 22.07 -7.76
N GLN A 52 -7.24 21.07 -8.65
CA GLN A 52 -8.45 20.53 -9.28
C GLN A 52 -9.45 19.98 -8.26
N ARG A 53 -8.99 19.30 -7.20
CA ARG A 53 -9.88 18.85 -6.11
C ARG A 53 -10.50 20.03 -5.35
N HIS A 54 -9.77 21.12 -5.16
CA HIS A 54 -10.28 22.32 -4.50
C HIS A 54 -11.29 23.06 -5.38
N LEU A 55 -11.04 23.18 -6.68
CA LEU A 55 -11.99 23.73 -7.66
C LEU A 55 -13.27 22.89 -7.76
N LEU A 56 -13.17 21.56 -7.78
CA LEU A 56 -14.32 20.65 -7.78
C LEU A 56 -15.09 20.66 -6.45
N ALA A 57 -14.42 20.84 -5.31
CA ALA A 57 -15.08 21.05 -4.03
C ALA A 57 -15.81 22.40 -4.00
N ARG A 58 -15.20 23.45 -4.57
CA ARG A 58 -15.78 24.79 -4.67
C ARG A 58 -17.02 24.82 -5.56
N ARG A 59 -16.98 24.25 -6.78
CA ARG A 59 -18.16 24.11 -7.67
C ARG A 59 -19.28 23.25 -7.07
N ARG A 60 -19.02 22.46 -6.02
CA ARG A 60 -20.07 21.73 -5.25
C ARG A 60 -20.67 22.53 -4.09
N ALA A 61 -20.03 23.62 -3.67
CA ALA A 61 -20.53 24.52 -2.63
C ALA A 61 -21.19 25.78 -3.25
N GLU A 62 -20.62 26.29 -4.34
CA GLU A 62 -21.14 27.38 -5.16
C GLU A 62 -22.07 26.80 -6.24
N GLY A 63 -23.29 26.42 -5.84
CA GLY A 63 -24.31 25.86 -6.74
C GLY A 63 -24.84 26.90 -7.73
N VAL A 64 -24.19 27.00 -8.89
CA VAL A 64 -24.51 27.91 -10.01
C VAL A 64 -24.55 27.09 -11.30
N ASP A 65 -25.59 27.30 -12.10
CA ASP A 65 -25.94 26.45 -13.25
C ASP A 65 -25.05 26.71 -14.50
N GLU A 66 -23.76 26.36 -14.41
CA GLU A 66 -22.80 26.33 -15.53
C GLU A 66 -22.38 24.87 -15.84
N GLU A 67 -23.34 24.03 -16.23
CA GLU A 67 -23.12 22.59 -16.45
C GLU A 67 -22.33 22.26 -17.75
N ASP A 68 -22.47 23.07 -18.81
CA ASP A 68 -21.84 22.82 -20.13
C ASP A 68 -20.30 22.73 -20.08
N ASP A 69 -19.68 23.47 -19.16
CA ASP A 69 -18.22 23.67 -19.13
C ASP A 69 -17.48 22.46 -18.53
N ALA A 70 -18.19 21.53 -17.87
CA ALA A 70 -17.60 20.36 -17.22
C ALA A 70 -16.93 19.40 -18.21
N ASP A 71 -17.53 19.19 -19.38
CA ASP A 71 -17.04 18.24 -20.38
C ASP A 71 -15.76 18.74 -21.08
N ALA A 72 -15.69 20.05 -21.34
CA ALA A 72 -14.54 20.71 -21.94
C ALA A 72 -13.25 20.49 -21.11
N HIS A 73 -13.33 20.60 -19.78
CA HIS A 73 -12.17 20.36 -18.89
C HIS A 73 -11.70 18.90 -18.91
N VAL A 74 -12.60 17.92 -19.00
CA VAL A 74 -12.23 16.49 -19.07
C VAL A 74 -11.61 16.14 -20.42
N GLN A 75 -12.19 16.63 -21.53
CA GLN A 75 -11.59 16.49 -22.86
C GLN A 75 -10.22 17.18 -22.96
N GLN A 76 -10.06 18.35 -22.34
CA GLN A 76 -8.78 19.07 -22.26
C GLN A 76 -7.72 18.26 -21.51
N LEU A 77 -8.07 17.65 -20.36
CA LEU A 77 -7.17 16.80 -19.58
C LEU A 77 -6.78 15.53 -20.35
N ALA A 78 -7.74 14.85 -20.99
CA ALA A 78 -7.44 13.72 -21.87
C ALA A 78 -6.47 14.10 -23.01
N THR A 79 -6.69 15.27 -23.61
CA THR A 79 -5.81 15.83 -24.65
C THR A 79 -4.40 16.15 -24.12
N GLN A 80 -4.27 16.62 -22.88
CA GLN A 80 -2.97 16.86 -22.24
C GLN A 80 -2.23 15.54 -21.96
N LEU A 81 -2.92 14.53 -21.42
CA LEU A 81 -2.33 13.20 -21.19
C LEU A 81 -1.81 12.58 -22.50
N GLY A 82 -2.58 12.66 -23.59
CA GLY A 82 -2.13 12.19 -24.91
C GLY A 82 -0.89 12.92 -25.47
N ARG A 83 -0.64 14.18 -25.06
CA ARG A 83 0.61 14.89 -25.40
C ARG A 83 1.80 14.42 -24.56
N VAL A 84 1.58 14.07 -23.29
CA VAL A 84 2.61 13.53 -22.39
C VAL A 84 3.01 12.12 -22.83
N GLU A 85 2.05 11.27 -23.13
CA GLU A 85 2.20 9.95 -23.76
C GLU A 85 3.09 10.02 -25.02
N ALA A 86 2.74 10.89 -25.98
CA ALA A 86 3.52 11.08 -27.20
C ALA A 86 4.93 11.68 -26.96
N MET A 87 5.12 12.48 -25.90
CA MET A 87 6.44 12.99 -25.50
C MET A 87 7.32 11.88 -24.91
N LEU A 88 6.75 11.05 -24.03
CA LEU A 88 7.45 9.94 -23.38
C LEU A 88 7.85 8.86 -24.39
N GLY A 89 6.95 8.51 -25.33
CA GLY A 89 7.26 7.60 -26.44
C GLY A 89 8.42 8.10 -27.31
N LYS A 90 8.38 9.37 -27.75
CA LYS A 90 9.50 9.96 -28.50
C LYS A 90 10.80 9.98 -27.69
N LYS A 91 10.74 10.26 -26.37
CA LYS A 91 11.93 10.30 -25.52
C LYS A 91 12.47 8.88 -25.22
N SER A 92 11.62 7.86 -25.25
CA SER A 92 12.01 6.45 -25.25
C SER A 92 12.81 6.11 -26.51
N GLU A 93 12.30 6.43 -27.70
CA GLU A 93 13.02 6.27 -28.97
C GLU A 93 14.37 7.01 -28.96
N ASP A 94 14.38 8.25 -28.49
CA ASP A 94 15.55 9.11 -28.38
C ASP A 94 16.63 8.52 -27.44
N MET A 95 16.25 7.83 -26.36
CA MET A 95 17.18 7.11 -25.47
C MET A 95 17.65 5.78 -26.08
N LYS A 96 16.80 5.10 -26.86
CA LYS A 96 17.17 3.88 -27.59
C LYS A 96 18.20 4.16 -28.67
N VAL A 97 18.04 5.24 -29.43
CA VAL A 97 19.03 5.75 -30.39
C VAL A 97 20.35 6.13 -29.71
N LYS A 98 20.31 6.56 -28.44
CA LYS A 98 21.49 6.86 -27.61
C LYS A 98 22.08 5.63 -26.89
N GLY A 99 21.62 4.42 -27.22
CA GLY A 99 22.13 3.16 -26.65
C GLY A 99 21.77 2.92 -25.18
N ASN A 100 20.81 3.67 -24.62
CA ASN A 100 20.36 3.51 -23.24
C ASN A 100 18.99 2.81 -23.20
N GLU A 101 18.99 1.52 -23.50
CA GLU A 101 17.76 0.73 -23.62
C GLU A 101 16.97 0.63 -22.30
N ASN A 102 17.65 0.62 -21.15
CA ASN A 102 17.00 0.64 -19.83
C ASN A 102 16.21 1.95 -19.59
N ALA A 103 16.77 3.10 -19.97
CA ALA A 103 16.04 4.37 -19.90
C ALA A 103 14.91 4.44 -20.94
N ALA A 104 15.10 3.85 -22.13
CA ALA A 104 14.05 3.75 -23.14
C ALA A 104 12.87 2.91 -22.62
N GLY A 105 13.11 1.71 -22.08
CA GLY A 105 12.09 0.83 -21.50
C GLY A 105 11.30 1.50 -20.37
N ALA A 106 11.98 2.17 -19.44
CA ALA A 106 11.32 2.91 -18.36
C ALA A 106 10.44 4.07 -18.87
N LEU A 107 10.88 4.79 -19.91
CA LEU A 107 10.09 5.84 -20.56
C LEU A 107 8.90 5.25 -21.36
N GLN A 108 9.06 4.09 -21.98
CA GLN A 108 8.00 3.39 -22.70
C GLN A 108 6.91 2.89 -21.74
N GLN A 109 7.29 2.27 -20.63
CA GLN A 109 6.38 1.84 -19.57
C GLN A 109 5.64 3.04 -18.94
N SER A 110 6.34 4.17 -18.78
CA SER A 110 5.73 5.43 -18.35
C SER A 110 4.69 5.95 -19.37
N ALA A 111 4.99 5.88 -20.68
CA ALA A 111 4.05 6.27 -21.73
C ALA A 111 2.78 5.41 -21.73
N ALA A 112 2.92 4.08 -21.64
CA ALA A 112 1.80 3.15 -21.55
C ALA A 112 0.94 3.38 -20.28
N THR A 113 1.57 3.71 -19.16
CA THR A 113 0.86 4.06 -17.92
C THR A 113 0.03 5.35 -18.07
N VAL A 114 0.56 6.35 -18.79
CA VAL A 114 -0.18 7.60 -19.10
C VAL A 114 -1.34 7.33 -20.07
N GLU A 115 -1.16 6.47 -21.08
CA GLU A 115 -2.23 6.07 -22.00
C GLU A 115 -3.36 5.32 -21.25
N GLN A 116 -3.01 4.40 -20.34
CA GLN A 116 -3.98 3.69 -19.50
C GLN A 116 -4.75 4.65 -18.58
N GLY A 117 -4.07 5.64 -18.01
CA GLY A 117 -4.70 6.73 -17.25
C GLY A 117 -5.67 7.56 -18.10
N ARG A 118 -5.31 7.85 -19.37
CA ARG A 118 -6.18 8.54 -20.34
C ARG A 118 -7.42 7.71 -20.69
N LYS A 119 -7.26 6.39 -20.90
CA LYS A 119 -8.37 5.46 -21.18
C LYS A 119 -9.36 5.41 -20.01
N LEU A 120 -8.87 5.23 -18.79
CA LEU A 120 -9.71 5.20 -17.57
C LEU A 120 -10.44 6.53 -17.31
N LEU A 121 -9.83 7.68 -17.64
CA LEU A 121 -10.49 8.99 -17.53
C LEU A 121 -11.71 9.09 -18.46
N LEU A 122 -11.54 8.71 -19.73
CA LEU A 122 -12.59 8.71 -20.75
C LEU A 122 -13.68 7.68 -20.44
N GLU A 123 -13.32 6.50 -19.92
CA GLU A 123 -14.29 5.49 -19.50
C GLU A 123 -15.14 5.99 -18.31
N GLN A 124 -14.52 6.64 -17.31
CA GLN A 124 -15.26 7.22 -16.18
C GLN A 124 -16.19 8.35 -16.63
N GLN A 125 -15.76 9.20 -17.57
CA GLN A 125 -16.62 10.21 -18.22
C GLN A 125 -17.83 9.54 -18.88
N GLN A 126 -17.61 8.50 -19.69
CA GLN A 126 -18.67 7.77 -20.40
C GLN A 126 -19.63 7.03 -19.45
N GLN A 127 -19.13 6.45 -18.35
CA GLN A 127 -19.96 5.88 -17.28
C GLN A 127 -20.80 6.95 -16.55
N ILE A 128 -20.24 8.14 -16.31
CA ILE A 128 -20.96 9.27 -15.69
C ILE A 128 -22.08 9.77 -16.62
N PHE A 129 -21.83 9.98 -17.92
CA PHE A 129 -22.89 10.31 -18.87
C PHE A 129 -23.96 9.20 -18.97
N GLY A 130 -23.54 7.93 -18.95
CA GLY A 130 -24.47 6.81 -18.89
C GLY A 130 -25.33 6.79 -17.61
N LEU A 131 -24.82 7.28 -16.48
CA LEU A 131 -25.59 7.44 -15.25
C LEU A 131 -26.51 8.68 -15.31
N LEU A 132 -26.02 9.83 -15.80
CA LEU A 132 -26.80 11.05 -15.96
C LEU A 132 -27.98 10.85 -16.94
N GLY A 133 -27.75 10.29 -18.13
CA GLY A 133 -28.83 10.00 -19.09
C GLY A 133 -29.78 8.88 -18.66
N ARG A 134 -29.46 8.11 -17.62
CA ARG A 134 -30.42 7.22 -16.92
C ARG A 134 -31.18 7.97 -15.84
N TRP A 135 -30.53 8.86 -15.10
CA TRP A 135 -31.15 9.72 -14.10
C TRP A 135 -32.16 10.68 -14.74
N GLU A 136 -31.81 11.32 -15.86
CA GLU A 136 -32.67 12.20 -16.65
C GLU A 136 -33.96 11.47 -17.10
N LYS A 137 -33.84 10.24 -17.63
CA LYS A 137 -35.01 9.39 -17.94
C LYS A 137 -35.86 9.04 -16.73
N ILE A 138 -35.25 8.82 -15.55
CA ILE A 138 -35.99 8.60 -14.30
C ILE A 138 -36.69 9.89 -13.87
N GLN A 139 -36.05 11.04 -14.02
CA GLN A 139 -36.56 12.36 -13.69
C GLN A 139 -37.73 12.78 -14.60
N ASP A 140 -37.67 12.46 -15.89
CA ASP A 140 -38.80 12.58 -16.83
C ASP A 140 -39.98 11.70 -16.40
N VAL A 141 -39.73 10.40 -16.12
CA VAL A 141 -40.76 9.45 -15.69
C VAL A 141 -41.40 9.86 -14.36
N VAL A 142 -40.67 10.52 -13.46
CA VAL A 142 -41.21 11.11 -12.22
C VAL A 142 -42.00 12.39 -12.52
N SER A 143 -41.46 13.30 -13.33
CA SER A 143 -42.09 14.58 -13.68
C SER A 143 -43.41 14.42 -14.44
N ASP A 144 -43.49 13.46 -15.37
CA ASP A 144 -44.74 13.16 -16.09
C ASP A 144 -45.79 12.51 -15.17
N LYS A 145 -45.35 11.80 -14.12
CA LYS A 145 -46.21 11.23 -13.07
C LYS A 145 -46.80 12.30 -12.15
N GLU A 146 -46.09 13.39 -11.91
CA GLU A 146 -46.61 14.56 -11.20
C GLU A 146 -47.55 15.40 -12.08
N ARG A 147 -47.20 15.64 -13.35
CA ARG A 147 -48.10 16.30 -14.32
C ARG A 147 -49.45 15.58 -14.44
N ARG A 148 -49.44 14.24 -14.49
CA ARG A 148 -50.67 13.42 -14.50
C ARG A 148 -51.45 13.39 -13.18
N ARG A 149 -50.90 13.90 -12.07
CA ARG A 149 -51.62 14.06 -10.78
C ARG A 149 -52.09 15.49 -10.50
N GLY A 150 -51.46 16.52 -11.06
CA GLY A 150 -51.84 17.91 -10.83
C GLY A 150 -53.14 18.37 -11.56
N SER A 151 -53.48 17.76 -12.69
CA SER A 151 -54.43 18.33 -13.67
C SER A 151 -55.92 17.97 -13.48
N VAL A 152 -56.39 17.73 -12.24
CA VAL A 152 -57.81 17.37 -11.96
C VAL A 152 -58.49 18.36 -10.98
N ALA A 153 -57.87 19.51 -10.71
CA ALA A 153 -58.44 20.56 -9.86
C ALA A 153 -58.57 21.91 -10.60
N THR A 154 -59.76 22.52 -10.48
CA THR A 154 -60.06 23.93 -10.77
C THR A 154 -59.69 24.49 -12.15
N SER A 155 -60.58 24.30 -13.12
CA SER A 155 -61.04 25.44 -13.94
C SER A 155 -62.56 25.38 -14.10
N GLY A 156 -63.25 26.50 -13.91
CA GLY A 156 -64.68 26.65 -14.13
C GLY A 156 -64.92 27.74 -15.17
N GLY A 157 -65.82 27.49 -16.12
CA GLY A 157 -65.99 28.35 -17.30
C GLY A 157 -67.30 28.07 -18.05
N GLU A 158 -68.41 28.43 -17.40
CA GLU A 158 -69.74 28.76 -17.95
C GLU A 158 -70.21 28.15 -19.31
N GLY A 159 -71.35 27.43 -19.27
CA GLY A 159 -72.35 27.47 -20.35
C GLY A 159 -72.89 26.13 -20.86
N GLY A 160 -74.20 25.91 -20.71
CA GLY A 160 -74.94 24.85 -21.42
C GLY A 160 -75.77 23.93 -20.52
N GLU A 161 -77.08 24.18 -20.44
CA GLU A 161 -78.01 23.33 -19.69
C GLU A 161 -78.31 22.01 -20.43
N LYS A 162 -78.24 20.88 -19.71
CA LYS A 162 -79.16 19.74 -19.86
C LYS A 162 -79.06 18.77 -18.69
N GLU A 163 -80.22 18.30 -18.25
CA GLU A 163 -80.35 17.31 -17.17
C GLU A 163 -79.87 15.93 -17.63
N LEU A 164 -79.10 15.24 -16.79
CA LEU A 164 -78.97 13.78 -16.76
C LEU A 164 -78.43 13.36 -15.36
N GLU A 165 -78.71 12.13 -14.96
CA GLU A 165 -78.64 11.67 -13.56
C GLU A 165 -77.27 11.85 -12.90
N THR A 166 -77.25 12.27 -11.63
CA THR A 166 -75.98 12.36 -10.88
C THR A 166 -75.51 10.97 -10.42
N PRO A 167 -74.20 10.63 -10.54
CA PRO A 167 -73.69 9.32 -10.11
C PRO A 167 -73.96 8.97 -8.64
N HIS A 168 -74.18 9.99 -7.79
CA HIS A 168 -74.42 9.81 -6.36
C HIS A 168 -75.75 9.10 -6.07
N GLU A 169 -76.79 9.35 -6.87
CA GLU A 169 -78.10 8.71 -6.68
C GLU A 169 -78.09 7.24 -7.11
N GLN A 170 -77.33 6.89 -8.16
CA GLN A 170 -77.12 5.49 -8.57
C GLN A 170 -76.35 4.68 -7.50
N VAL A 171 -75.38 5.29 -6.81
CA VAL A 171 -74.69 4.68 -5.66
C VAL A 171 -75.65 4.46 -4.49
N ILE A 172 -76.49 5.45 -4.17
CA ILE A 172 -77.50 5.33 -3.10
C ILE A 172 -78.58 4.29 -3.44
N ALA A 173 -78.96 4.15 -4.71
CA ALA A 173 -79.87 3.10 -5.19
C ALA A 173 -79.26 1.70 -5.03
N ARG A 174 -78.01 1.50 -5.48
CA ARG A 174 -77.28 0.23 -5.28
C ARG A 174 -77.11 -0.14 -3.81
N ALA A 175 -76.80 0.83 -2.95
CA ALA A 175 -76.69 0.61 -1.50
C ALA A 175 -78.01 0.14 -0.87
N ARG A 176 -79.16 0.61 -1.36
CA ARG A 176 -80.49 0.14 -0.92
C ARG A 176 -80.79 -1.27 -1.43
N GLN A 177 -80.46 -1.58 -2.69
CA GLN A 177 -80.64 -2.92 -3.26
C GLN A 177 -79.79 -3.97 -2.55
N LEU A 178 -78.51 -3.69 -2.28
CA LEU A 178 -77.63 -4.59 -1.53
C LEU A 178 -78.14 -4.87 -0.12
N LYS A 179 -78.72 -3.86 0.55
CA LYS A 179 -79.32 -4.03 1.89
C LYS A 179 -80.64 -4.83 1.88
N GLN A 180 -81.38 -4.83 0.76
CA GLN A 180 -82.53 -5.71 0.57
C GLN A 180 -82.12 -7.15 0.26
N LEU A 181 -81.02 -7.34 -0.49
CA LEU A 181 -80.41 -8.65 -0.69
C LEU A 181 -79.86 -9.25 0.61
N GLU A 182 -79.21 -8.46 1.47
CA GLU A 182 -78.74 -8.92 2.80
C GLU A 182 -79.89 -9.44 3.68
N ALA A 183 -81.05 -8.79 3.63
CA ALA A 183 -82.24 -9.21 4.36
C ALA A 183 -82.80 -10.55 3.82
N LEU A 184 -82.94 -10.69 2.50
CA LEU A 184 -83.42 -11.93 1.88
C LEU A 184 -82.45 -13.11 2.09
N LEU A 185 -81.14 -12.88 2.07
CA LEU A 185 -80.16 -13.94 2.31
C LEU A 185 -80.33 -14.56 3.71
N LYS A 186 -80.68 -13.72 4.71
CA LYS A 186 -80.92 -14.14 6.11
C LYS A 186 -82.27 -14.83 6.33
N GLU A 187 -83.25 -14.68 5.45
CA GLU A 187 -84.49 -15.48 5.50
C GLU A 187 -84.32 -16.85 4.80
N VAL A 188 -83.45 -16.97 3.80
CA VAL A 188 -83.29 -18.20 3.01
C VAL A 188 -82.27 -19.18 3.61
N PHE A 189 -81.24 -18.68 4.31
CA PHE A 189 -80.17 -19.52 4.90
C PHE A 189 -80.06 -19.34 6.42
N PRO A 190 -80.84 -20.08 7.23
CA PRO A 190 -80.82 -19.99 8.69
C PRO A 190 -79.56 -20.59 9.34
N GLU A 191 -78.69 -21.24 8.57
CA GLU A 191 -77.43 -21.85 9.02
C GLU A 191 -76.30 -20.81 9.21
N CYS A 192 -76.51 -19.55 8.81
CA CYS A 192 -75.54 -18.45 8.92
C CYS A 192 -75.11 -18.02 10.35
N ASN A 193 -75.37 -18.81 11.39
CA ASN A 193 -74.77 -18.58 12.72
C ASN A 193 -73.24 -18.75 12.68
N GLU A 194 -72.73 -19.66 11.85
CA GLU A 194 -71.28 -19.83 11.58
C GLU A 194 -70.66 -18.54 10.99
N MET A 195 -71.47 -17.72 10.29
CA MET A 195 -71.06 -16.42 9.75
C MET A 195 -71.00 -15.32 10.82
N GLU A 196 -71.63 -15.51 12.00
CA GLU A 196 -71.45 -14.63 13.17
C GLU A 196 -70.18 -15.05 13.95
N GLU A 197 -69.88 -16.35 14.00
CA GLU A 197 -68.65 -16.89 14.61
C GLU A 197 -67.39 -16.52 13.79
N LEU A 198 -67.45 -16.68 12.46
CA LEU A 198 -66.42 -16.17 11.53
C LEU A 198 -66.26 -14.65 11.59
N ARG A 199 -67.29 -13.89 11.99
CA ARG A 199 -67.17 -12.44 12.24
C ARG A 199 -66.44 -12.13 13.54
N GLU A 200 -66.66 -12.90 14.60
CA GLU A 200 -65.86 -12.83 15.83
C GLU A 200 -64.41 -13.25 15.59
N GLU A 201 -64.13 -14.24 14.73
CA GLU A 201 -62.76 -14.59 14.33
C GLU A 201 -62.11 -13.51 13.44
N LEU A 202 -62.79 -13.00 12.41
CA LEU A 202 -62.30 -11.88 11.60
C LEU A 202 -62.05 -10.62 12.43
N LYS A 203 -62.83 -10.42 13.50
CA LYS A 203 -62.62 -9.35 14.48
C LYS A 203 -61.39 -9.63 15.35
N LYS A 204 -61.22 -10.82 15.93
CA LYS A 204 -59.97 -11.20 16.65
C LYS A 204 -58.72 -11.06 15.77
N VAL A 205 -58.80 -11.46 14.50
CA VAL A 205 -57.70 -11.29 13.52
C VAL A 205 -57.46 -9.82 13.20
N ARG A 206 -58.50 -8.99 13.13
CA ARG A 206 -58.37 -7.53 13.01
C ARG A 206 -57.72 -6.92 14.24
N ASP A 207 -58.22 -7.21 15.44
CA ASP A 207 -57.72 -6.68 16.70
C ASP A 207 -56.24 -7.09 16.92
N GLN A 208 -55.87 -8.32 16.53
CA GLN A 208 -54.46 -8.77 16.48
C GLN A 208 -53.64 -8.05 15.41
N ARG A 209 -54.20 -7.76 14.23
CA ARG A 209 -53.52 -7.03 13.15
C ARG A 209 -53.31 -5.55 13.52
N GLU A 210 -54.29 -4.93 14.18
CA GLU A 210 -54.20 -3.56 14.69
C GLU A 210 -53.15 -3.50 15.83
N GLY A 211 -53.17 -4.45 16.77
CA GLY A 211 -52.12 -4.58 17.79
C GLY A 211 -50.71 -4.78 17.21
N LYS A 212 -50.55 -5.65 16.19
CA LYS A 212 -49.28 -5.81 15.45
C LYS A 212 -48.90 -4.55 14.66
N SER A 213 -49.87 -3.82 14.12
CA SER A 213 -49.61 -2.56 13.40
C SER A 213 -49.18 -1.44 14.34
N GLU A 214 -49.72 -1.38 15.55
CA GLU A 214 -49.29 -0.46 16.60
C GLU A 214 -47.88 -0.83 17.10
N GLN A 215 -47.58 -2.13 17.25
CA GLN A 215 -46.23 -2.62 17.56
C GLN A 215 -45.22 -2.23 16.47
N ILE A 216 -45.48 -2.56 15.20
CA ILE A 216 -44.60 -2.21 14.07
C ILE A 216 -44.42 -0.69 13.97
N LYS A 217 -45.47 0.10 14.23
CA LYS A 217 -45.38 1.56 14.28
C LYS A 217 -44.47 2.05 15.40
N ASN A 218 -44.57 1.48 16.61
CA ASN A 218 -43.69 1.81 17.72
C ASN A 218 -42.23 1.39 17.45
N GLU A 219 -42.01 0.23 16.83
CA GLU A 219 -40.69 -0.24 16.39
C GLU A 219 -40.10 0.68 15.31
N CYS A 220 -40.90 1.15 14.35
CA CYS A 220 -40.48 2.15 13.36
C CYS A 220 -40.19 3.52 14.00
N GLU A 221 -40.99 3.97 14.98
CA GLU A 221 -40.74 5.22 15.72
C GLU A 221 -39.47 5.13 16.59
N GLN A 222 -39.17 3.95 17.16
CA GLN A 222 -37.91 3.68 17.86
C GLN A 222 -36.72 3.68 16.89
N LEU A 223 -36.78 2.90 15.79
CA LEU A 223 -35.73 2.86 14.78
C LEU A 223 -35.47 4.24 14.16
N HIS A 224 -36.49 5.09 14.02
CA HIS A 224 -36.32 6.46 13.56
C HIS A 224 -35.59 7.35 14.59
N GLN A 225 -35.84 7.15 15.90
CA GLN A 225 -35.09 7.83 16.97
C GLN A 225 -33.63 7.34 17.05
N GLU A 226 -33.41 6.03 16.92
CA GLU A 226 -32.07 5.44 16.88
C GLU A 226 -31.27 5.92 15.65
N LEU A 227 -31.90 5.97 14.46
CA LEU A 227 -31.29 6.48 13.24
C LEU A 227 -30.99 8.00 13.35
N LYS A 228 -31.85 8.78 14.01
CA LYS A 228 -31.59 10.19 14.31
C LYS A 228 -30.39 10.36 15.25
N ALA A 229 -30.33 9.60 16.34
CA ALA A 229 -29.22 9.64 17.29
C ALA A 229 -27.89 9.14 16.67
N ALA A 230 -27.95 8.12 15.79
CA ALA A 230 -26.80 7.64 15.02
C ALA A 230 -26.32 8.69 14.01
N LYS A 231 -27.24 9.44 13.37
CA LYS A 231 -26.89 10.56 12.50
C LYS A 231 -26.23 11.69 13.29
N GLU A 232 -26.79 12.07 14.45
CA GLU A 232 -26.23 13.12 15.31
C GLU A 232 -24.79 12.77 15.75
N LYS A 233 -24.54 11.52 16.20
CA LYS A 233 -23.18 11.04 16.49
C LYS A 233 -22.24 11.00 15.29
N LEU A 234 -22.75 10.72 14.09
CA LEU A 234 -21.97 10.76 12.86
C LEU A 234 -21.63 12.21 12.45
N GLU A 235 -22.48 13.18 12.79
CA GLU A 235 -22.26 14.61 12.58
C GLU A 235 -21.24 15.15 13.60
N GLU A 236 -21.32 14.73 14.87
CA GLU A 236 -20.32 14.98 15.92
C GLU A 236 -18.94 14.42 15.53
N SER A 237 -18.84 13.14 15.16
CA SER A 237 -17.57 12.51 14.74
C SER A 237 -16.99 13.12 13.46
N ARG A 238 -17.83 13.70 12.58
CA ARG A 238 -17.38 14.51 11.43
C ARG A 238 -16.79 15.84 11.86
N GLN A 239 -17.33 16.47 12.90
CA GLN A 239 -16.77 17.71 13.45
C GLN A 239 -15.42 17.43 14.13
N GLU A 240 -15.33 16.39 14.97
CA GLU A 240 -14.08 15.95 15.61
C GLU A 240 -12.99 15.64 14.57
N THR A 241 -13.33 14.87 13.52
CA THR A 241 -12.36 14.57 12.46
C THR A 241 -11.99 15.79 11.62
N LEU A 242 -12.85 16.81 11.51
CA LEU A 242 -12.50 18.07 10.85
C LEU A 242 -11.54 18.91 11.70
N GLU A 243 -11.74 18.96 13.01
CA GLU A 243 -10.85 19.64 13.97
C GLU A 243 -9.48 18.95 14.06
N VAL A 244 -9.44 17.61 14.10
CA VAL A 244 -8.19 16.84 14.02
C VAL A 244 -7.45 17.10 12.70
N ASN A 245 -8.15 17.17 11.56
CA ASN A 245 -7.52 17.53 10.29
C ASN A 245 -6.94 18.96 10.30
N GLN A 246 -7.61 19.93 10.94
CA GLN A 246 -7.08 21.30 11.08
C GLN A 246 -5.84 21.36 11.97
N MET A 247 -5.81 20.60 13.08
CA MET A 247 -4.59 20.50 13.91
C MET A 247 -3.44 19.86 13.13
N LEU A 248 -3.70 18.78 12.40
CA LEU A 248 -2.70 18.07 11.59
C LEU A 248 -2.19 18.94 10.42
N GLU A 249 -3.01 19.83 9.86
CA GLU A 249 -2.60 20.82 8.87
C GLU A 249 -1.69 21.92 9.48
N GLN A 250 -1.95 22.34 10.72
CA GLN A 250 -1.07 23.26 11.48
C GLN A 250 0.26 22.60 11.87
N GLU A 251 0.25 21.35 12.33
CA GLU A 251 1.46 20.55 12.57
C GLU A 251 2.26 20.34 11.28
N SER A 252 1.60 20.05 10.16
CA SER A 252 2.25 19.93 8.85
C SER A 252 2.94 21.24 8.44
N SER A 253 2.26 22.39 8.60
CA SER A 253 2.83 23.71 8.29
C SER A 253 4.06 24.03 9.15
N THR A 254 3.97 23.87 10.47
CA THR A 254 5.09 24.12 11.39
C THR A 254 6.26 23.16 11.17
N LEU A 255 5.98 21.90 10.82
CA LEU A 255 7.00 20.91 10.46
C LEU A 255 7.64 21.20 9.10
N GLU A 256 6.92 21.81 8.15
CA GLU A 256 7.52 22.31 6.90
C GLU A 256 8.40 23.55 7.12
N GLU A 257 8.02 24.46 8.02
CA GLU A 257 8.88 25.58 8.45
C GLU A 257 10.15 25.11 9.16
N ALA A 258 10.04 24.13 10.07
CA ALA A 258 11.19 23.49 10.71
C ALA A 258 12.11 22.81 9.67
N LYS A 259 11.55 22.09 8.69
CA LYS A 259 12.32 21.53 7.56
C LYS A 259 13.02 22.63 6.74
N LYS A 260 12.38 23.77 6.50
CA LYS A 260 12.97 24.91 5.76
C LYS A 260 14.14 25.55 6.51
N GLU A 261 14.05 25.73 7.83
CA GLU A 261 15.19 26.28 8.59
C GLU A 261 16.31 25.25 8.79
N LEU A 262 15.99 23.96 8.96
CA LEU A 262 16.99 22.89 8.97
C LEU A 262 17.73 22.78 7.63
N ALA A 263 17.04 22.99 6.50
CA ALA A 263 17.66 23.06 5.18
C ALA A 263 18.64 24.24 5.08
N LYS A 264 18.24 25.45 5.49
CA LYS A 264 19.14 26.61 5.57
C LYS A 264 20.33 26.36 6.51
N GLN A 265 20.12 25.67 7.64
CA GLN A 265 21.20 25.34 8.57
C GLN A 265 22.20 24.35 7.95
N LYS A 266 21.74 23.36 7.19
CA LYS A 266 22.61 22.47 6.40
C LYS A 266 23.34 23.20 5.27
N GLU A 267 22.71 24.16 4.62
CA GLU A 267 23.37 24.97 3.59
C GLU A 267 24.47 25.88 4.18
N ARG A 268 24.22 26.50 5.34
CA ARG A 268 25.24 27.22 6.14
C ARG A 268 26.37 26.30 6.64
N GLU A 269 26.07 25.03 6.91
CA GLU A 269 27.08 24.03 7.30
C GLU A 269 27.94 23.62 6.10
N ILE A 270 27.34 23.35 4.94
CA ILE A 270 28.05 23.05 3.69
C ILE A 270 28.92 24.22 3.25
N GLN A 271 28.45 25.47 3.41
CA GLN A 271 29.26 26.67 3.18
C GLN A 271 30.49 26.72 4.10
N ARG A 272 30.31 26.52 5.42
CA ARG A 272 31.44 26.46 6.37
C ARG A 272 32.40 25.31 6.09
N GLN A 273 31.91 24.15 5.66
CA GLN A 273 32.76 23.03 5.27
C GLN A 273 33.54 23.32 3.99
N GLY A 274 32.93 24.01 3.01
CA GLY A 274 33.63 24.53 1.82
C GLY A 274 34.69 25.58 2.16
N GLU A 275 34.40 26.51 3.06
CA GLU A 275 35.37 27.50 3.59
C GLU A 275 36.54 26.82 4.30
N VAL A 276 36.27 25.81 5.13
CA VAL A 276 37.32 25.02 5.82
C VAL A 276 38.14 24.19 4.83
N SER A 277 37.52 23.59 3.80
CA SER A 277 38.25 22.89 2.73
C SER A 277 39.14 23.84 1.94
N ALA A 278 38.65 25.03 1.57
CA ALA A 278 39.45 26.03 0.85
C ALA A 278 40.61 26.57 1.70
N LEU A 279 40.40 26.78 3.01
CA LEU A 279 41.48 27.14 3.93
C LEU A 279 42.50 26.01 4.11
N LEU A 280 42.07 24.75 4.11
CA LEU A 280 42.97 23.59 4.19
C LEU A 280 43.76 23.41 2.89
N GLU A 281 43.13 23.60 1.74
CA GLU A 281 43.76 23.59 0.41
C GLU A 281 44.82 24.70 0.32
N GLN A 282 44.45 25.94 0.67
CA GLN A 282 45.39 27.06 0.79
C GLN A 282 46.54 26.75 1.79
N GLN A 283 46.25 26.09 2.92
CA GLN A 283 47.29 25.67 3.85
C GLN A 283 48.25 24.67 3.19
N THR A 284 47.74 23.66 2.47
CA THR A 284 48.59 22.71 1.74
C THR A 284 49.40 23.35 0.62
N GLU A 285 48.85 24.34 -0.10
CA GLU A 285 49.61 25.16 -1.06
C GLU A 285 50.75 25.92 -0.37
N THR A 286 50.51 26.55 0.78
CA THR A 286 51.57 27.24 1.53
C THR A 286 52.63 26.29 2.08
N CYS A 287 52.27 25.07 2.49
CA CYS A 287 53.24 24.04 2.85
C CYS A 287 54.07 23.59 1.65
N HIS A 288 53.45 23.30 0.50
CA HIS A 288 54.17 22.91 -0.72
C HIS A 288 55.09 24.03 -1.23
N ALA A 289 54.67 25.29 -1.15
CA ALA A 289 55.52 26.44 -1.50
C ALA A 289 56.69 26.61 -0.52
N MET A 290 56.52 26.24 0.75
CA MET A 290 57.60 26.22 1.75
C MET A 290 58.58 25.07 1.51
N GLU A 291 58.09 23.87 1.16
CA GLU A 291 58.92 22.73 0.74
C GLU A 291 59.70 23.02 -0.56
N GLU A 292 59.08 23.72 -1.53
CA GLU A 292 59.76 24.19 -2.74
C GLU A 292 60.81 25.26 -2.43
N LEU A 293 60.54 26.16 -1.48
CA LEU A 293 61.55 27.11 -0.98
C LEU A 293 62.72 26.42 -0.27
N ASP A 294 62.48 25.40 0.56
CA ASP A 294 63.56 24.61 1.19
C ASP A 294 64.34 23.77 0.16
N ALA A 295 63.68 23.26 -0.89
CA ALA A 295 64.35 22.64 -2.03
C ALA A 295 65.24 23.64 -2.79
N LEU A 296 64.74 24.84 -3.07
CA LEU A 296 65.50 25.92 -3.71
C LEU A 296 66.62 26.47 -2.81
N VAL A 297 66.44 26.50 -1.49
CA VAL A 297 67.49 26.87 -0.52
C VAL A 297 68.58 25.80 -0.47
N THR A 298 68.22 24.51 -0.47
CA THR A 298 69.22 23.42 -0.48
C THR A 298 69.89 23.25 -1.84
N GLU A 299 69.24 23.54 -2.97
CA GLU A 299 69.89 23.66 -4.27
C GLU A 299 70.81 24.89 -4.31
N LYS A 300 70.35 26.07 -3.87
CA LYS A 300 71.16 27.27 -3.72
C LYS A 300 72.40 26.99 -2.88
N ASP A 301 72.27 26.29 -1.75
CA ASP A 301 73.40 26.01 -0.87
C ASP A 301 74.33 24.94 -1.46
N GLN A 302 73.83 23.97 -2.24
CA GLN A 302 74.68 23.12 -3.08
C GLN A 302 75.42 23.91 -4.16
N VAL A 303 74.80 24.92 -4.77
CA VAL A 303 75.41 25.79 -5.79
C VAL A 303 76.42 26.75 -5.16
N VAL A 304 76.12 27.31 -3.99
CA VAL A 304 77.05 28.12 -3.18
C VAL A 304 78.23 27.28 -2.73
N ASN A 305 78.03 26.01 -2.32
CA ASN A 305 79.12 25.10 -1.98
C ASN A 305 79.95 24.73 -3.21
N LYS A 306 79.34 24.40 -4.35
CA LYS A 306 80.06 24.17 -5.62
C LYS A 306 80.89 25.40 -6.03
N TYR A 307 80.34 26.61 -5.88
CA TYR A 307 81.07 27.85 -6.13
C TYR A 307 82.08 28.17 -5.03
N ALA A 308 81.91 27.73 -3.79
CA ALA A 308 82.91 27.86 -2.74
C ALA A 308 84.10 26.92 -3.00
N ASP A 309 83.84 25.66 -3.34
CA ASP A 309 84.84 24.68 -3.79
C ASP A 309 85.55 25.18 -5.05
N GLU A 310 84.82 25.77 -6.00
CA GLU A 310 85.41 26.33 -7.22
C GLU A 310 86.15 27.65 -6.96
N ILE A 311 85.71 28.49 -6.02
CA ILE A 311 86.44 29.69 -5.58
C ILE A 311 87.69 29.30 -4.76
N GLU A 312 87.66 28.22 -3.98
CA GLU A 312 88.82 27.71 -3.27
C GLU A 312 89.81 27.07 -4.24
N LYS A 313 89.35 26.24 -5.17
CA LYS A 313 90.16 25.69 -6.27
C LYS A 313 90.69 26.78 -7.21
N LEU A 314 89.91 27.83 -7.48
CA LEU A 314 90.38 29.01 -8.22
C LEU A 314 91.30 29.86 -7.36
N ARG A 315 91.18 29.89 -6.03
CA ARG A 315 92.15 30.52 -5.12
C ARG A 315 93.45 29.73 -5.08
N ASP A 316 93.43 28.40 -5.02
CA ASP A 316 94.61 27.55 -5.15
C ASP A 316 95.29 27.75 -6.51
N GLN A 317 94.50 27.79 -7.59
CA GLN A 317 95.01 28.12 -8.92
C GLN A 317 95.51 29.56 -9.02
N LEU A 318 94.88 30.53 -8.33
CA LEU A 318 95.31 31.93 -8.30
C LEU A 318 96.50 32.14 -7.34
N GLU A 319 96.71 31.32 -6.33
CA GLU A 319 97.85 31.39 -5.41
C GLU A 319 99.06 30.71 -6.06
N SER A 320 98.86 29.54 -6.67
CA SER A 320 99.81 28.91 -7.60
C SER A 320 100.16 29.83 -8.78
N ALA A 321 99.16 30.46 -9.39
CA ALA A 321 99.39 31.45 -10.45
C ALA A 321 99.96 32.76 -9.91
N THR A 322 99.68 33.21 -8.68
CA THR A 322 100.32 34.41 -8.11
C THR A 322 101.79 34.13 -7.78
N VAL A 323 102.14 32.89 -7.41
CA VAL A 323 103.53 32.41 -7.35
C VAL A 323 104.19 32.40 -8.74
N ALA A 324 103.43 32.22 -9.83
CA ALA A 324 103.94 32.28 -11.22
C ALA A 324 103.84 33.67 -11.91
N VAL A 325 102.96 34.56 -11.45
CA VAL A 325 102.62 35.87 -12.03
C VAL A 325 103.22 37.01 -11.22
N SER A 326 103.69 36.75 -9.99
CA SER A 326 104.71 37.60 -9.35
C SER A 326 106.06 37.57 -10.09
N GLU A 327 106.23 36.72 -11.11
CA GLU A 327 107.34 36.79 -12.08
C GLU A 327 106.99 37.50 -13.43
N ILE A 328 105.72 37.71 -13.80
CA ILE A 328 105.34 38.28 -15.11
C ILE A 328 104.17 39.28 -15.03
N THR A 329 104.42 40.51 -15.46
CA THR A 329 103.52 41.68 -15.42
C THR A 329 102.66 41.92 -16.68
N GLU A 330 101.66 42.80 -16.51
CA GLU A 330 101.09 43.76 -17.50
C GLU A 330 100.02 43.34 -18.54
N GLU A 331 98.96 44.18 -18.58
CA GLU A 331 98.04 44.51 -19.72
C GLU A 331 97.09 43.42 -20.32
N ALA A 332 95.87 43.72 -20.86
CA ALA A 332 94.93 44.86 -20.70
C ALA A 332 93.52 44.57 -21.33
N SER A 333 92.50 45.35 -20.92
CA SER A 333 91.34 45.92 -21.70
C SER A 333 90.21 45.09 -22.40
N THR A 334 88.96 45.36 -21.94
CA THR A 334 87.71 45.77 -22.68
C THR A 334 86.82 44.88 -23.59
N GLU A 335 85.50 44.95 -23.34
CA GLU A 335 84.33 45.03 -24.30
C GLU A 335 83.93 43.79 -25.16
N GLN A 336 82.68 43.56 -25.66
CA GLN A 336 81.29 44.03 -25.41
C GLN A 336 80.27 43.12 -26.20
N CYS A 337 78.94 43.33 -26.04
CA CYS A 337 77.76 42.80 -26.82
C CYS A 337 77.20 41.40 -26.46
N GLN A 338 75.96 40.95 -26.77
CA GLN A 338 74.59 41.50 -27.09
C GLN A 338 73.87 40.53 -28.09
N GLU A 339 72.53 40.61 -28.24
CA GLU A 339 71.64 39.86 -29.19
C GLU A 339 71.36 38.38 -28.79
N ASP A 340 70.25 37.69 -29.12
CA ASP A 340 68.85 38.01 -29.54
C ASP A 340 67.98 36.72 -29.26
N ILE A 341 66.67 36.56 -29.54
CA ILE A 341 66.03 36.21 -30.85
C ILE A 341 64.51 35.95 -30.64
N GLU A 342 63.67 36.23 -31.64
CA GLU A 342 62.23 35.84 -31.73
C GLU A 342 62.00 34.51 -32.48
N MET A 343 60.90 33.78 -32.21
CA MET A 343 60.02 33.06 -33.19
C MET A 343 58.87 32.37 -32.40
N ASN A 344 57.55 32.40 -32.74
CA ASN A 344 56.77 32.48 -33.98
C ASN A 344 56.41 31.10 -34.59
N LEU A 345 55.27 31.03 -35.34
CA LEU A 345 54.61 29.89 -36.02
C LEU A 345 53.60 29.05 -35.20
N ASN A 346 52.57 28.38 -35.78
CA ASN A 346 51.62 28.68 -36.90
C ASN A 346 50.60 27.51 -37.07
N VAL A 347 49.56 27.65 -37.94
CA VAL A 347 48.95 26.57 -38.80
C VAL A 347 48.19 25.40 -38.09
N ASP A 348 47.09 24.79 -38.56
CA ASP A 348 46.10 24.93 -39.68
C ASP A 348 44.74 24.36 -39.16
N GLY A 349 43.52 24.57 -39.71
CA GLY A 349 42.96 24.11 -41.01
C GLY A 349 41.99 22.91 -40.81
N ALA A 350 40.97 22.61 -41.64
CA ALA A 350 40.35 23.28 -42.79
C ALA A 350 38.97 22.62 -43.17
N GLU A 351 38.19 23.25 -44.07
CA GLU A 351 37.23 22.62 -45.04
C GLU A 351 35.92 21.90 -44.53
N ASN A 352 34.80 21.74 -45.28
CA ASN A 352 34.37 22.23 -46.61
C ASN A 352 32.82 22.18 -46.85
N ASP A 353 32.30 23.01 -47.79
CA ASP A 353 31.18 22.85 -48.78
C ASP A 353 29.79 22.17 -48.46
N HIS A 354 28.65 22.35 -49.19
CA HIS A 354 28.30 23.03 -50.47
C HIS A 354 26.78 23.43 -50.60
N VAL A 355 26.49 24.56 -51.29
CA VAL A 355 25.46 24.90 -52.35
C VAL A 355 24.28 23.90 -52.64
N SER A 356 22.98 24.20 -52.89
CA SER A 356 22.12 25.32 -53.43
C SER A 356 20.61 25.13 -52.99
N ASP A 357 19.47 25.65 -53.51
CA ASP A 357 19.02 26.56 -54.62
C ASP A 357 17.57 27.16 -54.37
N VAL A 358 16.91 27.78 -55.38
CA VAL A 358 15.55 28.43 -55.36
C VAL A 358 14.82 28.33 -56.76
N PRO A 359 13.69 29.02 -57.13
CA PRO A 359 12.30 29.17 -56.62
C PRO A 359 11.18 28.74 -57.68
N VAL A 360 9.90 29.19 -57.56
CA VAL A 360 8.90 29.61 -58.63
C VAL A 360 7.47 28.95 -58.71
N LEU A 361 6.41 29.78 -58.51
CA LEU A 361 4.97 29.77 -59.02
C LEU A 361 4.04 28.53 -58.79
N GLU A 362 2.70 28.47 -59.05
CA GLU A 362 1.68 29.24 -59.85
C GLU A 362 0.33 29.59 -59.11
N LEU A 363 -0.83 29.67 -59.81
CA LEU A 363 -2.11 30.36 -59.47
C LEU A 363 -3.41 29.56 -59.84
N GLU A 364 -4.59 30.17 -59.62
CA GLU A 364 -5.97 29.77 -60.08
C GLU A 364 -6.71 28.66 -59.27
N GLY A 365 -8.05 28.59 -59.19
CA GLY A 365 -9.15 29.50 -59.62
C GLY A 365 -10.57 28.88 -59.51
N VAL A 366 -11.64 29.70 -59.69
CA VAL A 366 -13.09 29.32 -59.85
C VAL A 366 -13.80 28.76 -58.59
N GLY A 367 -15.11 28.91 -58.31
CA GLY A 367 -16.20 29.73 -58.92
C GLY A 367 -17.60 29.03 -58.91
N LEU A 368 -18.69 29.80 -59.03
CA LEU A 368 -20.13 29.40 -59.03
C LEU A 368 -20.75 28.99 -57.67
N GLN A 369 -22.08 28.88 -57.51
CA GLN A 369 -23.22 29.83 -57.66
C GLN A 369 -24.53 29.10 -57.23
N PRO A 370 -25.49 29.70 -56.51
CA PRO A 370 -26.86 29.19 -56.40
C PRO A 370 -27.78 29.81 -57.48
N THR A 371 -28.86 29.11 -57.85
CA THR A 371 -29.87 29.58 -58.84
C THR A 371 -31.29 29.20 -58.45
N ASP A 372 -32.21 30.15 -58.55
CA ASP A 372 -33.66 29.95 -58.46
C ASP A 372 -34.25 29.26 -59.71
N ILE A 373 -35.36 28.53 -59.55
CA ILE A 373 -36.32 28.17 -60.61
C ILE A 373 -37.74 28.30 -60.04
N ALA A 374 -38.71 28.78 -60.82
CA ALA A 374 -40.09 29.02 -60.38
C ALA A 374 -41.13 29.02 -61.53
N VAL A 375 -42.42 28.96 -61.15
CA VAL A 375 -43.64 29.29 -61.95
C VAL A 375 -44.17 28.19 -62.92
N GLU A 376 -45.44 28.35 -63.35
CA GLU A 376 -46.23 27.60 -64.37
C GLU A 376 -46.86 26.27 -63.89
N GLU A 377 -48.11 25.86 -64.20
CA GLU A 377 -49.34 26.41 -64.85
C GLU A 377 -50.56 25.71 -64.14
N GLN A 378 -51.77 26.25 -63.86
CA GLN A 378 -52.81 27.02 -64.58
C GLN A 378 -53.77 26.18 -65.48
N VAL A 379 -55.06 26.60 -65.57
CA VAL A 379 -56.12 26.16 -66.54
C VAL A 379 -56.76 24.78 -66.22
N GLU A 380 -58.08 24.47 -66.36
CA GLU A 380 -59.28 25.20 -66.88
C GLU A 380 -60.59 24.79 -66.15
N THR A 381 -61.59 25.68 -66.06
CA THR A 381 -63.03 25.31 -65.95
C THR A 381 -63.92 26.46 -66.45
N THR A 382 -64.80 26.20 -67.42
CA THR A 382 -65.81 27.18 -67.90
C THR A 382 -67.13 26.51 -68.31
N LEU A 383 -68.23 27.24 -68.16
CA LEU A 383 -69.61 26.79 -68.37
C LEU A 383 -70.28 27.41 -69.62
N ALA A 384 -71.43 26.84 -69.97
CA ALA A 384 -72.53 27.41 -70.79
C ALA A 384 -72.33 27.55 -72.31
N GLU A 385 -72.92 26.61 -73.06
CA GLU A 385 -73.33 26.82 -74.46
C GLU A 385 -74.68 27.57 -74.54
N ASN A 386 -74.93 28.25 -75.68
CA ASN A 386 -76.18 28.96 -75.96
C ASN A 386 -76.95 28.31 -77.12
N GLY A 387 -78.28 28.27 -77.06
CA GLY A 387 -79.15 27.82 -78.15
C GLY A 387 -80.65 27.99 -77.80
N ALA A 388 -81.25 29.17 -77.96
CA ALA A 388 -81.78 29.75 -79.21
C ALA A 388 -83.23 29.29 -79.52
N ASP A 389 -84.18 30.20 -79.31
CA ASP A 389 -85.64 30.05 -79.51
C ASP A 389 -86.09 30.61 -80.88
N PHE A 390 -86.97 29.90 -81.61
CA PHE A 390 -87.67 30.44 -82.79
C PHE A 390 -88.99 29.70 -83.18
N LYS A 391 -90.12 30.18 -82.61
CA LYS A 391 -91.39 30.54 -83.29
C LYS A 391 -92.36 29.53 -83.98
N ASP A 392 -93.63 29.69 -83.58
CA ASP A 392 -94.86 29.89 -84.38
C ASP A 392 -95.33 28.86 -85.44
N SER A 393 -96.37 28.06 -85.11
CA SER A 393 -97.68 28.08 -85.81
C SER A 393 -98.75 27.14 -85.17
N PRO A 394 -100.07 27.40 -85.29
CA PRO A 394 -101.11 26.63 -84.59
C PRO A 394 -102.12 25.90 -85.49
N GLU A 395 -102.27 24.58 -85.32
CA GLU A 395 -103.52 23.85 -85.59
C GLU A 395 -103.89 23.04 -84.34
N LEU A 396 -104.99 23.43 -83.67
CA LEU A 396 -105.23 23.13 -82.26
C LEU A 396 -106.56 22.37 -82.03
N GLU A 397 -106.72 21.90 -80.79
CA GLU A 397 -107.93 21.33 -80.15
C GLU A 397 -108.19 19.84 -80.38
N GLY A 398 -108.27 19.34 -81.62
CA GLY A 398 -108.47 17.89 -81.86
C GLY A 398 -107.31 17.03 -81.34
N THR A 399 -106.09 17.51 -81.53
CA THR A 399 -104.85 16.95 -80.96
C THR A 399 -104.70 17.20 -79.47
N HIS A 400 -105.39 18.19 -78.90
CA HIS A 400 -105.06 18.74 -77.59
C HIS A 400 -105.50 17.86 -76.40
N ALA A 401 -106.43 16.92 -76.60
CA ALA A 401 -106.77 15.91 -75.60
C ALA A 401 -105.73 14.78 -75.57
N ASP A 402 -105.28 14.32 -76.74
CA ASP A 402 -104.31 13.23 -76.85
C ASP A 402 -102.87 13.72 -76.59
N LEU A 403 -102.57 14.99 -76.91
CA LEU A 403 -101.38 15.70 -76.45
C LEU A 403 -101.42 16.00 -74.94
N ARG A 404 -102.58 16.22 -74.31
CA ARG A 404 -102.66 16.31 -72.84
C ARG A 404 -102.42 14.96 -72.16
N ARG A 405 -102.91 13.85 -72.73
CA ARG A 405 -102.54 12.52 -72.24
C ARG A 405 -101.04 12.30 -72.40
N LYS A 406 -100.49 12.51 -73.60
CA LYS A 406 -99.05 12.39 -73.84
C LYS A 406 -98.20 13.35 -73.00
N LEU A 407 -98.69 14.55 -72.68
CA LEU A 407 -98.03 15.46 -71.75
C LEU A 407 -98.05 14.90 -70.33
N ALA A 408 -99.16 14.34 -69.84
CA ALA A 408 -99.17 13.66 -68.55
C ALA A 408 -98.27 12.41 -68.54
N ASP A 409 -98.30 11.60 -69.62
CA ASP A 409 -97.41 10.45 -69.80
C ASP A 409 -95.92 10.89 -69.84
N TYR A 410 -95.61 12.03 -70.47
CA TYR A 410 -94.27 12.64 -70.52
C TYR A 410 -93.88 13.35 -69.21
N GLU A 411 -94.82 13.93 -68.46
CA GLU A 411 -94.59 14.51 -67.14
C GLU A 411 -94.31 13.40 -66.11
N GLU A 412 -95.06 12.29 -66.15
CA GLU A 412 -94.79 11.09 -65.36
C GLU A 412 -93.46 10.46 -65.77
N GLN A 413 -93.18 10.31 -67.07
CA GLN A 413 -91.88 9.81 -67.55
C GLN A 413 -90.73 10.76 -67.17
N SER A 414 -90.93 12.08 -67.23
CA SER A 414 -89.92 13.08 -66.86
C SER A 414 -89.70 13.12 -65.35
N GLN A 415 -90.74 12.90 -64.53
CA GLN A 415 -90.59 12.77 -63.09
C GLN A 415 -89.85 11.49 -62.73
N VAL A 416 -90.22 10.34 -63.32
CA VAL A 416 -89.47 9.09 -63.13
C VAL A 416 -88.01 9.22 -63.61
N GLN A 417 -87.74 9.97 -64.68
CA GLN A 417 -86.38 10.30 -65.09
C GLN A 417 -85.67 11.20 -64.08
N GLN A 418 -86.33 12.23 -63.55
CA GLN A 418 -85.76 13.13 -62.54
C GLN A 418 -85.48 12.41 -61.21
N ASP A 419 -86.38 11.53 -60.78
CA ASP A 419 -86.22 10.67 -59.61
C ASP A 419 -85.05 9.69 -59.82
N THR A 420 -84.95 9.08 -61.01
CA THR A 420 -83.84 8.19 -61.39
C THR A 420 -82.51 8.94 -61.40
N ILE A 421 -82.47 10.16 -61.97
CA ILE A 421 -81.29 11.04 -61.93
C ILE A 421 -80.92 11.35 -60.49
N SER A 422 -81.88 11.72 -59.63
CA SER A 422 -81.63 12.03 -58.22
C SER A 422 -81.07 10.81 -57.46
N THR A 423 -81.55 9.59 -57.75
CA THR A 423 -80.95 8.37 -57.17
C THR A 423 -79.54 8.10 -57.68
N LEU A 424 -79.25 8.36 -58.96
CA LEU A 424 -77.91 8.20 -59.53
C LEU A 424 -76.93 9.27 -59.00
N GLU A 425 -77.40 10.51 -58.78
CA GLU A 425 -76.63 11.58 -58.13
C GLU A 425 -76.32 11.22 -56.66
N GLN A 426 -77.26 10.60 -55.94
CA GLN A 426 -77.01 10.08 -54.60
C GLN A 426 -76.00 8.92 -54.62
N GLU A 427 -76.20 7.91 -55.47
CA GLU A 427 -75.25 6.78 -55.62
C GLU A 427 -73.84 7.27 -56.02
N GLN A 428 -73.76 8.28 -56.90
CA GLN A 428 -72.49 8.90 -57.28
C GLN A 428 -71.83 9.64 -56.10
N SER A 429 -72.59 10.37 -55.29
CA SER A 429 -72.10 11.04 -54.08
C SER A 429 -71.60 10.05 -53.03
N GLU A 430 -72.35 8.96 -52.79
CA GLU A 430 -71.95 7.88 -51.88
C GLU A 430 -70.67 7.17 -52.37
N LEU A 431 -70.56 6.91 -53.67
CA LEU A 431 -69.34 6.35 -54.28
C LEU A 431 -68.16 7.32 -54.21
N GLN A 432 -68.36 8.63 -54.38
CA GLN A 432 -67.31 9.64 -54.20
C GLN A 432 -66.80 9.69 -52.75
N GLN A 433 -67.70 9.65 -51.76
CA GLN A 433 -67.32 9.57 -50.34
C GLN A 433 -66.57 8.27 -50.00
N GLN A 434 -66.98 7.14 -50.58
CA GLN A 434 -66.24 5.87 -50.44
C GLN A 434 -64.84 5.93 -51.08
N ILE A 435 -64.71 6.54 -52.26
CA ILE A 435 -63.42 6.73 -52.94
C ILE A 435 -62.51 7.67 -52.12
N GLU A 436 -63.04 8.75 -51.57
CA GLU A 436 -62.30 9.67 -50.69
C GLU A 436 -61.83 8.96 -49.41
N HIS A 437 -62.72 8.25 -48.72
CA HIS A 437 -62.37 7.48 -47.53
C HIS A 437 -61.31 6.39 -47.83
N LEU A 438 -61.44 5.66 -48.93
CA LEU A 438 -60.45 4.67 -49.36
C LEU A 438 -59.11 5.31 -49.77
N THR A 439 -59.13 6.52 -50.33
CA THR A 439 -57.92 7.27 -50.69
C THR A 439 -57.19 7.75 -49.44
N ASN A 440 -57.90 8.28 -48.45
CA ASN A 440 -57.34 8.72 -47.17
C ASN A 440 -56.81 7.53 -46.36
N ALA A 441 -57.55 6.42 -46.28
CA ALA A 441 -57.08 5.19 -45.64
C ALA A 441 -55.84 4.60 -46.34
N LYS A 442 -55.77 4.67 -47.67
CA LYS A 442 -54.57 4.28 -48.44
C LYS A 442 -53.39 5.21 -48.17
N ALA A 443 -53.61 6.52 -48.02
CA ALA A 443 -52.56 7.48 -47.69
C ALA A 443 -51.95 7.17 -46.30
N GLN A 444 -52.80 6.95 -45.28
CA GLN A 444 -52.35 6.55 -43.95
C GLN A 444 -51.50 5.28 -43.99
N VAL A 445 -51.96 4.22 -44.67
CA VAL A 445 -51.19 2.96 -44.79
C VAL A 445 -49.85 3.16 -45.51
N ILE A 446 -49.73 4.12 -46.43
CA ILE A 446 -48.45 4.46 -47.07
C ILE A 446 -47.53 5.21 -46.10
N GLU A 447 -48.06 6.10 -45.27
CA GLU A 447 -47.31 6.83 -44.24
C GLU A 447 -46.83 5.88 -43.12
N ASP A 448 -47.71 4.98 -42.64
CA ASP A 448 -47.39 3.93 -41.67
C ASP A 448 -46.27 3.01 -42.19
N LEU A 449 -46.35 2.59 -43.45
CA LEU A 449 -45.31 1.78 -44.11
C LEU A 449 -44.00 2.55 -44.29
N HIS A 450 -44.04 3.86 -44.54
CA HIS A 450 -42.83 4.68 -44.64
C HIS A 450 -42.17 4.88 -43.27
N SER A 451 -42.97 5.08 -42.21
CA SER A 451 -42.49 5.16 -40.83
C SER A 451 -41.81 3.86 -40.39
N GLY A 452 -42.45 2.71 -40.63
CA GLY A 452 -41.85 1.38 -40.36
C GLY A 452 -40.60 1.09 -41.19
N LYS A 453 -40.50 1.64 -42.41
CA LYS A 453 -39.27 1.59 -43.21
C LYS A 453 -38.14 2.41 -42.58
N GLU A 454 -38.42 3.62 -42.11
CA GLU A 454 -37.41 4.42 -41.39
C GLU A 454 -36.98 3.76 -40.08
N GLU A 455 -37.90 3.14 -39.35
CA GLU A 455 -37.59 2.41 -38.11
C GLU A 455 -36.68 1.20 -38.39
N THR A 456 -36.98 0.40 -39.41
CA THR A 456 -36.11 -0.72 -39.82
C THR A 456 -34.74 -0.26 -40.33
N GLU A 457 -34.66 0.89 -41.02
CA GLU A 457 -33.37 1.48 -41.41
C GLU A 457 -32.57 2.02 -40.21
N ARG A 458 -33.23 2.61 -39.20
CA ARG A 458 -32.59 3.01 -37.93
C ARG A 458 -32.07 1.80 -37.15
N LEU A 459 -32.88 0.75 -37.02
CA LEU A 459 -32.48 -0.50 -36.34
C LEU A 459 -31.30 -1.18 -37.05
N MET A 460 -31.29 -1.20 -38.39
CA MET A 460 -30.16 -1.72 -39.16
C MET A 460 -28.88 -0.90 -38.95
N GLN A 461 -28.97 0.43 -38.89
CA GLN A 461 -27.82 1.30 -38.56
C GLN A 461 -27.32 1.08 -37.12
N GLN A 462 -28.21 0.80 -36.17
CA GLN A 462 -27.85 0.46 -34.78
C GLN A 462 -27.17 -0.91 -34.68
N LEU A 463 -27.69 -1.94 -35.36
CA LEU A 463 -27.05 -3.26 -35.43
C LEU A 463 -25.64 -3.15 -36.01
N SER A 464 -25.48 -2.48 -37.17
CA SER A 464 -24.16 -2.24 -37.74
C SER A 464 -23.31 -1.20 -37.00
N ALA A 465 -23.79 -0.61 -35.90
CA ALA A 465 -22.96 0.07 -34.92
C ALA A 465 -22.47 -0.91 -33.84
N LEU A 466 -23.37 -1.72 -33.28
CA LEU A 466 -23.06 -2.76 -32.29
C LEU A 466 -22.05 -3.78 -32.84
N GLU A 467 -22.19 -4.23 -34.09
CA GLU A 467 -21.22 -5.11 -34.77
C GLU A 467 -19.81 -4.48 -34.80
N ARG A 468 -19.71 -3.17 -35.05
CA ARG A 468 -18.45 -2.43 -35.05
C ARG A 468 -17.87 -2.25 -33.65
N GLU A 469 -18.69 -2.22 -32.60
CA GLU A 469 -18.19 -2.15 -31.23
C GLU A 469 -17.79 -3.53 -30.70
N GLN A 470 -18.56 -4.58 -31.03
CA GLN A 470 -18.18 -5.97 -30.78
C GLN A 470 -16.83 -6.32 -31.43
N GLY A 471 -16.60 -5.89 -32.67
CA GLY A 471 -15.30 -6.04 -33.34
C GLY A 471 -14.15 -5.31 -32.64
N LYS A 472 -14.38 -4.12 -32.06
CA LYS A 472 -13.38 -3.43 -31.22
C LYS A 472 -13.12 -4.20 -29.93
N PHE A 473 -14.16 -4.68 -29.25
CA PHE A 473 -14.00 -5.46 -28.01
C PHE A 473 -13.27 -6.79 -28.26
N GLN A 474 -13.50 -7.45 -29.40
CA GLN A 474 -12.72 -8.62 -29.80
C GLN A 474 -11.24 -8.28 -30.02
N GLN A 475 -10.93 -7.21 -30.77
CA GLN A 475 -9.55 -6.75 -30.96
C GLN A 475 -8.87 -6.33 -29.65
N GLN A 476 -9.61 -5.69 -28.74
CA GLN A 476 -9.12 -5.31 -27.42
C GLN A 476 -8.87 -6.52 -26.51
N ASN A 477 -9.72 -7.55 -26.56
CA ASN A 477 -9.52 -8.80 -25.83
C ASN A 477 -8.35 -9.61 -26.39
N GLU A 478 -8.17 -9.65 -27.72
CA GLU A 478 -6.99 -10.23 -28.35
C GLU A 478 -5.70 -9.53 -27.92
N LEU A 479 -5.70 -8.20 -27.87
CA LEU A 479 -4.55 -7.42 -27.42
C LEU A 479 -4.28 -7.69 -25.94
N PHE A 480 -5.29 -7.57 -25.07
CA PHE A 480 -5.18 -7.85 -23.64
C PHE A 480 -4.70 -9.29 -23.35
N THR A 481 -5.07 -10.27 -24.18
CA THR A 481 -4.60 -11.65 -24.05
C THR A 481 -3.11 -11.78 -24.41
N LYS A 482 -2.64 -11.05 -25.44
CA LYS A 482 -1.22 -10.97 -25.82
C LYS A 482 -0.41 -10.24 -24.75
N ASP A 483 -0.89 -9.09 -24.27
CA ASP A 483 -0.27 -8.32 -23.19
C ASP A 483 -0.18 -9.14 -21.88
N LYS A 484 -1.26 -9.87 -21.54
CA LYS A 484 -1.27 -10.80 -20.39
C LYS A 484 -0.24 -11.91 -20.54
N GLN A 485 -0.11 -12.51 -21.73
CA GLN A 485 0.90 -13.54 -21.97
C GLN A 485 2.31 -12.96 -21.86
N GLN A 486 2.58 -11.80 -22.47
CA GLN A 486 3.88 -11.13 -22.34
C GLN A 486 4.24 -10.84 -20.87
N VAL A 487 3.29 -10.37 -20.06
CA VAL A 487 3.52 -10.14 -18.61
C VAL A 487 3.77 -11.45 -17.85
N ILE A 488 3.16 -12.57 -18.25
CA ILE A 488 3.46 -13.90 -17.69
C ILE A 488 4.89 -14.32 -18.06
N ASP A 489 5.28 -14.17 -19.32
CA ASP A 489 6.62 -14.54 -19.82
C ASP A 489 7.71 -13.66 -19.17
N GLU A 490 7.46 -12.35 -19.02
CA GLU A 490 8.35 -11.41 -18.30
C GLU A 490 8.47 -11.74 -16.81
N LEU A 491 7.36 -12.10 -16.13
CA LEU A 491 7.39 -12.53 -14.72
C LEU A 491 8.12 -13.86 -14.53
N GLN A 492 7.96 -14.82 -15.45
CA GLN A 492 8.71 -16.08 -15.43
C GLN A 492 10.21 -15.82 -15.60
N SER A 493 10.60 -15.02 -16.60
CA SER A 493 12.02 -14.65 -16.81
C SER A 493 12.62 -13.90 -15.63
N ALA A 494 11.88 -12.97 -15.01
CA ALA A 494 12.32 -12.26 -13.81
C ALA A 494 12.47 -13.19 -12.59
N HIS A 495 11.58 -14.17 -12.44
CA HIS A 495 11.66 -15.18 -11.38
C HIS A 495 12.84 -16.14 -11.59
N GLU A 496 13.12 -16.56 -12.82
CA GLU A 496 14.33 -17.34 -13.15
C GLU A 496 15.62 -16.55 -12.87
N GLU A 497 15.67 -15.26 -13.22
CA GLU A 497 16.80 -14.40 -12.83
C GLU A 497 16.96 -14.27 -11.31
N GLU A 498 15.87 -14.11 -10.56
CA GLU A 498 15.94 -14.01 -9.09
C GLU A 498 16.35 -15.33 -8.44
N ALA A 499 15.84 -16.46 -8.93
CA ALA A 499 16.26 -17.79 -8.51
C ALA A 499 17.77 -18.01 -8.75
N LEU A 500 18.31 -17.58 -9.90
CA LEU A 500 19.75 -17.62 -10.18
C LEU A 500 20.55 -16.67 -9.26
N ARG A 501 20.03 -15.46 -8.96
CA ARG A 501 20.64 -14.52 -8.00
C ARG A 501 20.56 -15.00 -6.54
N LEU A 502 19.63 -15.87 -6.20
CA LEU A 502 19.55 -16.53 -4.90
C LEU A 502 20.51 -17.72 -4.84
N LEU A 503 20.55 -18.56 -5.88
CA LEU A 503 21.49 -19.67 -5.99
C LEU A 503 22.95 -19.19 -5.95
N GLN A 504 23.27 -18.08 -6.62
CA GLN A 504 24.59 -17.45 -6.53
C GLN A 504 24.89 -16.98 -5.10
N ARG A 505 23.95 -16.29 -4.42
CA ARG A 505 24.15 -15.83 -3.04
C ARG A 505 24.30 -16.98 -2.03
N ILE A 506 23.61 -18.11 -2.25
CA ILE A 506 23.79 -19.33 -1.47
C ILE A 506 25.22 -19.86 -1.70
N THR A 507 25.63 -20.01 -2.96
CA THR A 507 26.99 -20.45 -3.33
C THR A 507 28.07 -19.54 -2.73
N ASP A 508 27.89 -18.22 -2.79
CA ASP A 508 28.78 -17.23 -2.19
C ASP A 508 28.82 -17.38 -0.66
N SER A 509 27.68 -17.65 -0.02
CA SER A 509 27.63 -17.88 1.43
C SER A 509 28.28 -19.21 1.83
N ASP A 510 28.10 -20.29 1.06
CA ASP A 510 28.77 -21.57 1.30
C ASP A 510 30.28 -21.42 1.22
N ASN A 511 30.80 -20.67 0.23
CA ASN A 511 32.22 -20.32 0.14
C ASN A 511 32.72 -19.57 1.40
N THR A 512 31.94 -18.63 1.95
CA THR A 512 32.31 -17.96 3.22
C THR A 512 32.21 -18.88 4.43
N VAL A 513 31.33 -19.88 4.43
CA VAL A 513 31.24 -20.91 5.48
C VAL A 513 32.43 -21.86 5.42
N GLU A 514 32.90 -22.23 4.21
CA GLU A 514 34.17 -22.96 4.05
C GLU A 514 35.38 -22.12 4.53
N GLU A 515 35.44 -20.83 4.19
CA GLU A 515 36.53 -19.94 4.65
C GLU A 515 36.53 -19.79 6.18
N LEU A 516 35.38 -19.51 6.80
CA LEU A 516 35.24 -19.44 8.25
C LEU A 516 35.55 -20.78 8.92
N SER A 517 35.20 -21.91 8.30
CA SER A 517 35.55 -23.25 8.80
C SER A 517 37.06 -23.50 8.74
N ALA A 518 37.75 -23.02 7.70
CA ALA A 518 39.21 -23.07 7.59
C ALA A 518 39.89 -22.19 8.64
N GLN A 519 39.44 -20.94 8.83
CA GLN A 519 39.93 -20.04 9.88
C GLN A 519 39.71 -20.64 11.29
N LEU A 520 38.55 -21.27 11.53
CA LEU A 520 38.25 -21.93 12.80
C LEU A 520 39.13 -23.17 13.02
N ALA A 521 39.44 -23.94 11.98
CA ALA A 521 40.40 -25.05 12.05
C ALA A 521 41.83 -24.56 12.32
N GLU A 522 42.28 -23.46 11.70
CA GLU A 522 43.58 -22.83 11.98
C GLU A 522 43.65 -22.33 13.43
N MET A 523 42.60 -21.65 13.92
CA MET A 523 42.50 -21.23 15.32
C MET A 523 42.55 -22.42 16.28
N GLN A 524 41.86 -23.53 15.97
CA GLN A 524 41.93 -24.75 16.80
C GLN A 524 43.35 -25.34 16.84
N GLU A 525 44.08 -25.36 15.72
CA GLU A 525 45.45 -25.86 15.69
C GLU A 525 46.41 -24.92 16.44
N ALA A 526 46.28 -23.60 16.28
CA ALA A 526 47.02 -22.62 17.06
C ALA A 526 46.74 -22.76 18.58
N LEU A 527 45.51 -23.09 18.97
CA LEU A 527 45.13 -23.34 20.37
C LEU A 527 45.72 -24.66 20.90
N LYS A 528 45.85 -25.71 20.07
CA LYS A 528 46.64 -26.92 20.40
C LYS A 528 48.11 -26.61 20.59
N VAL A 529 48.71 -25.79 19.73
CA VAL A 529 50.11 -25.34 19.90
C VAL A 529 50.27 -24.56 21.20
N LYS A 530 49.35 -23.65 21.53
CA LYS A 530 49.37 -22.90 22.79
C LYS A 530 49.11 -23.77 24.02
N SER A 531 48.32 -24.85 23.93
CA SER A 531 48.17 -25.79 25.04
C SER A 531 49.40 -26.68 25.22
N ALA A 532 50.11 -27.04 24.14
CA ALA A 532 51.40 -27.71 24.19
C ALA A 532 52.48 -26.81 24.82
N GLU A 533 52.63 -25.56 24.37
CA GLU A 533 53.51 -24.55 25.01
C GLU A 533 53.20 -24.41 26.50
N LYS A 534 51.91 -24.28 26.87
CA LYS A 534 51.50 -24.18 28.28
C LYS A 534 51.89 -25.43 29.08
N SER A 535 51.77 -26.62 28.50
CA SER A 535 52.17 -27.88 29.15
C SER A 535 53.68 -27.95 29.38
N GLU A 536 54.49 -27.51 28.40
CA GLU A 536 55.95 -27.43 28.52
C GLU A 536 56.37 -26.40 29.57
N VAL A 537 55.69 -25.25 29.64
CA VAL A 537 55.89 -24.24 30.68
C VAL A 537 55.55 -24.80 32.07
N THR A 538 54.45 -25.55 32.25
CA THR A 538 54.19 -26.23 33.53
C THR A 538 55.26 -27.24 33.89
N SER A 539 55.71 -28.08 32.95
CA SER A 539 56.79 -29.04 33.24
C SER A 539 58.18 -28.42 33.31
N ALA A 540 58.38 -27.16 32.90
CA ALA A 540 59.53 -26.34 33.26
C ALA A 540 59.41 -25.80 34.69
N LEU A 541 58.22 -25.33 35.08
CA LEU A 541 57.94 -24.81 36.41
C LEU A 541 58.02 -25.92 37.49
N GLU A 542 57.50 -27.11 37.23
CA GLU A 542 57.68 -28.31 38.06
C GLU A 542 59.16 -28.66 38.26
N ARG A 543 59.98 -28.56 37.19
CA ARG A 543 61.44 -28.74 37.30
C ARG A 543 62.07 -27.67 38.18
N CYS A 544 61.68 -26.40 38.03
CA CYS A 544 62.15 -25.33 38.90
C CYS A 544 61.69 -25.51 40.37
N GLU A 545 60.51 -26.07 40.64
CA GLU A 545 60.08 -26.40 42.01
C GLU A 545 60.87 -27.58 42.60
N VAL A 546 61.22 -28.59 41.79
CA VAL A 546 62.13 -29.68 42.19
C VAL A 546 63.55 -29.15 42.43
N GLU A 547 64.07 -28.26 41.59
CA GLU A 547 65.37 -27.62 41.78
C GLU A 547 65.38 -26.69 43.00
N LEU A 548 64.33 -25.90 43.23
CA LEU A 548 64.19 -25.04 44.41
C LEU A 548 64.04 -25.84 45.70
N SER A 549 63.29 -26.96 45.69
CA SER A 549 63.18 -27.84 46.85
C SER A 549 64.49 -28.59 47.13
N SER A 550 65.24 -29.00 46.09
CA SER A 550 66.61 -29.53 46.25
C SER A 550 67.59 -28.48 46.79
N CYS A 551 67.54 -27.24 46.28
CA CYS A 551 68.35 -26.14 46.81
C CYS A 551 67.97 -25.81 48.26
N ARG A 552 66.69 -25.96 48.62
CA ARG A 552 66.18 -25.77 49.98
C ARG A 552 66.66 -26.87 50.94
N THR A 553 66.65 -28.13 50.54
CA THR A 553 67.24 -29.20 51.35
C THR A 553 68.76 -29.06 51.47
N GLU A 554 69.47 -28.63 50.41
CA GLU A 554 70.89 -28.25 50.53
C GLU A 554 71.12 -27.07 51.49
N LEU A 555 70.18 -26.12 51.56
CA LEU A 555 70.24 -24.99 52.49
C LEU A 555 69.95 -25.43 53.94
N GLU A 556 69.02 -26.38 54.13
CA GLU A 556 68.68 -26.96 55.43
C GLU A 556 69.80 -27.89 55.94
N ASP A 557 70.45 -28.67 55.07
CA ASP A 557 71.67 -29.44 55.38
C ASP A 557 72.85 -28.52 55.72
N ARG A 558 73.08 -27.45 54.93
CA ARG A 558 74.10 -26.43 55.25
C ARG A 558 73.77 -25.68 56.54
N ALA A 559 72.49 -25.43 56.84
CA ALA A 559 72.08 -24.84 58.12
C ALA A 559 72.33 -25.82 59.28
N HIS A 560 72.16 -27.12 59.09
CA HIS A 560 72.54 -28.14 60.06
C HIS A 560 74.06 -28.21 60.26
N GLU A 561 74.86 -28.08 59.21
CA GLU A 561 76.33 -28.00 59.29
C GLU A 561 76.80 -26.69 59.98
N CYS A 562 76.17 -25.55 59.68
CA CYS A 562 76.40 -24.30 60.40
C CYS A 562 76.00 -24.39 61.88
N SER A 563 74.87 -25.02 62.21
CA SER A 563 74.43 -25.26 63.60
C SER A 563 75.42 -26.15 64.38
N LYS A 564 75.99 -27.15 63.70
CA LYS A 564 77.07 -27.98 64.24
C LYS A 564 78.36 -27.18 64.51
N LEU A 565 78.78 -26.34 63.56
CA LEU A 565 79.92 -25.42 63.72
C LEU A 565 79.67 -24.35 64.79
N GLN A 566 78.42 -23.92 64.98
CA GLN A 566 78.01 -22.97 66.02
C GLN A 566 78.19 -23.57 67.42
N GLY A 567 77.95 -24.87 67.60
CA GLY A 567 78.25 -25.59 68.84
C GLY A 567 79.73 -25.57 69.22
N ASP A 568 80.62 -25.81 68.25
CA ASP A 568 82.07 -25.74 68.46
C ASP A 568 82.55 -24.29 68.70
N LEU A 569 81.96 -23.31 68.01
CA LEU A 569 82.27 -21.89 68.18
C LEU A 569 81.90 -21.38 69.59
N GLN A 570 80.76 -21.82 70.14
CA GLN A 570 80.24 -21.39 71.44
C GLN A 570 81.27 -21.65 72.57
N SER A 571 82.03 -22.74 72.49
CA SER A 571 83.11 -23.10 73.43
C SER A 571 84.25 -22.07 73.49
N THR A 572 84.41 -21.22 72.46
CA THR A 572 85.46 -20.20 72.40
C THR A 572 84.97 -18.81 72.82
N GLN A 573 83.65 -18.56 72.82
CA GLN A 573 83.07 -17.23 72.95
C GLN A 573 83.05 -16.70 74.40
N ASP A 574 83.14 -17.59 75.40
CA ASP A 574 83.28 -17.23 76.84
C ASP A 574 84.58 -16.48 77.18
N LYS A 575 85.52 -16.32 76.24
CA LYS A 575 86.84 -15.70 76.48
C LYS A 575 87.07 -14.32 75.88
N ILE A 576 86.12 -13.76 75.11
CA ILE A 576 86.27 -12.41 74.54
C ILE A 576 85.33 -11.43 75.24
N GLU A 577 85.76 -11.07 76.45
CA GLU A 577 85.24 -9.98 77.29
C GLU A 577 85.59 -8.58 76.71
N LYS A 578 85.39 -8.39 75.40
CA LYS A 578 85.37 -7.07 74.72
C LYS A 578 83.92 -6.67 74.42
N ARG A 579 83.07 -6.84 75.43
CA ARG A 579 81.63 -7.08 75.33
C ARG A 579 80.78 -5.80 75.42
N ALA A 580 81.30 -4.67 74.93
CA ALA A 580 80.71 -3.34 75.16
C ALA A 580 80.32 -2.59 73.87
N GLU A 581 81.23 -2.46 72.89
CA GLU A 581 81.01 -1.62 71.71
C GLU A 581 80.11 -2.28 70.66
N LEU A 582 80.23 -3.61 70.49
CA LEU A 582 79.45 -4.39 69.53
C LEU A 582 77.92 -4.34 69.80
N LEU A 583 77.51 -4.15 71.06
CA LEU A 583 76.11 -4.15 71.48
C LEU A 583 75.31 -2.91 71.02
N ASN A 584 75.97 -1.84 70.56
CA ASN A 584 75.29 -0.72 69.90
C ASN A 584 75.19 -0.91 68.38
N GLY A 585 76.19 -1.54 67.75
CA GLY A 585 76.13 -1.93 66.33
C GLY A 585 74.99 -2.92 66.08
N MET A 586 74.99 -4.03 66.83
CA MET A 586 73.98 -5.08 66.70
C MET A 586 72.54 -4.62 66.96
N ARG A 587 72.32 -3.56 67.74
CA ARG A 587 70.98 -2.98 67.91
C ARG A 587 70.51 -2.30 66.63
N LYS A 588 71.32 -1.37 66.11
CA LYS A 588 70.98 -0.66 64.87
C LYS A 588 70.84 -1.60 63.68
N GLU A 589 71.65 -2.66 63.63
CA GLU A 589 71.59 -3.71 62.62
C GLU A 589 70.35 -4.61 62.79
N ASN A 590 69.93 -4.91 64.03
CA ASN A 590 68.62 -5.55 64.27
C ASN A 590 67.45 -4.63 63.92
N ASP A 591 67.51 -3.33 64.22
CA ASP A 591 66.45 -2.37 63.91
C ASP A 591 66.29 -2.23 62.37
N GLU A 592 67.39 -2.18 61.61
CA GLU A 592 67.37 -2.13 60.14
C GLU A 592 66.92 -3.48 59.52
N LEU A 593 67.32 -4.63 60.09
CA LEU A 593 66.83 -5.95 59.66
C LEU A 593 65.35 -6.17 60.02
N LEU A 594 64.90 -5.71 61.18
CA LEU A 594 63.48 -5.76 61.57
C LEU A 594 62.65 -4.90 60.61
N LYS A 595 63.17 -3.72 60.26
CA LYS A 595 62.57 -2.83 59.25
C LYS A 595 62.51 -3.50 57.88
N GLN A 596 63.60 -4.09 57.38
CA GLN A 596 63.59 -4.86 56.11
C GLN A 596 62.62 -6.05 56.15
N VAL A 597 62.49 -6.73 57.29
CA VAL A 597 61.50 -7.81 57.46
C VAL A 597 60.07 -7.26 57.50
N THR A 598 59.81 -6.08 58.07
CA THR A 598 58.48 -5.45 57.97
C THR A 598 58.17 -4.93 56.57
N GLU A 599 59.16 -4.34 55.87
CA GLU A 599 59.03 -3.87 54.49
C GLU A 599 58.78 -5.06 53.54
N SER A 600 59.56 -6.13 53.65
CA SER A 600 59.37 -7.34 52.84
C SER A 600 58.08 -8.11 53.17
N ASN A 601 57.62 -8.10 54.42
CA ASN A 601 56.28 -8.63 54.76
C ASN A 601 55.16 -7.73 54.20
N GLN A 602 55.33 -6.41 54.19
CA GLN A 602 54.37 -5.48 53.62
C GLN A 602 54.31 -5.57 52.09
N GLU A 603 55.46 -5.74 51.42
CA GLU A 603 55.55 -6.09 49.99
C GLU A 603 54.87 -7.44 49.70
N ARG A 604 55.06 -8.45 50.57
CA ARG A 604 54.37 -9.73 50.45
C ARG A 604 52.87 -9.60 50.64
N GLU A 605 52.38 -8.83 51.61
CA GLU A 605 50.95 -8.58 51.81
C GLU A 605 50.34 -7.82 50.61
N GLN A 606 51.07 -6.84 50.05
CA GLN A 606 50.67 -6.16 48.82
C GLN A 606 50.64 -7.11 47.62
N ALA A 607 51.62 -7.99 47.46
CA ALA A 607 51.65 -8.99 46.40
C ALA A 607 50.54 -10.06 46.56
N GLU A 608 50.22 -10.46 47.80
CA GLU A 608 49.13 -11.41 48.08
C GLU A 608 47.75 -10.75 47.89
N ALA A 609 47.62 -9.45 48.20
CA ALA A 609 46.43 -8.66 47.88
C ALA A 609 46.27 -8.49 46.35
N ALA A 610 47.34 -8.10 45.64
CA ALA A 610 47.37 -7.98 44.18
C ALA A 610 47.01 -9.31 43.49
N ARG A 611 47.54 -10.44 44.01
CA ARG A 611 47.15 -11.78 43.56
C ARG A 611 45.65 -12.03 43.76
N LYS A 612 45.11 -11.77 44.96
CA LYS A 612 43.67 -11.96 45.25
C LYS A 612 42.78 -11.08 44.37
N THR A 613 43.17 -9.85 44.06
CA THR A 613 42.44 -9.00 43.09
C THR A 613 42.55 -9.53 41.66
N SER A 614 43.71 -10.04 41.24
CA SER A 614 43.85 -10.66 39.90
C SER A 614 43.06 -11.98 39.78
N GLU A 615 42.95 -12.73 40.86
CA GLU A 615 42.20 -13.99 40.94
C GLU A 615 40.68 -13.74 40.96
N ALA A 616 40.22 -12.71 41.67
CA ALA A 616 38.85 -12.24 41.60
C ALA A 616 38.48 -11.76 40.19
N HIS A 617 39.35 -10.97 39.54
CA HIS A 617 39.13 -10.51 38.17
C HIS A 617 39.14 -11.67 37.15
N LEU A 618 39.98 -12.69 37.34
CA LEU A 618 39.97 -13.90 36.52
C LEU A 618 38.64 -14.67 36.65
N GLN A 619 38.11 -14.81 37.88
CA GLN A 619 36.79 -15.41 38.12
C GLN A 619 35.63 -14.58 37.54
N GLU A 620 35.77 -13.26 37.52
CA GLU A 620 34.80 -12.35 36.90
C GLU A 620 34.82 -12.50 35.38
N VAL A 621 35.99 -12.43 34.73
CA VAL A 621 36.18 -12.69 33.29
C VAL A 621 35.66 -14.07 32.90
N GLN A 622 35.88 -15.10 33.73
CA GLN A 622 35.34 -16.44 33.49
C GLN A 622 33.80 -16.44 33.56
N ARG A 623 33.16 -15.80 34.55
CA ARG A 623 31.70 -15.64 34.56
C ARG A 623 31.18 -14.88 33.35
N THR A 624 31.86 -13.82 32.91
CA THR A 624 31.50 -13.07 31.70
C THR A 624 31.72 -13.89 30.41
N GLN A 625 32.55 -14.93 30.43
CA GLN A 625 32.66 -15.90 29.34
C GLN A 625 31.55 -16.95 29.40
N GLU A 626 31.28 -17.52 30.57
CA GLU A 626 30.21 -18.50 30.79
C GLU A 626 28.82 -17.92 30.49
N MET A 627 28.58 -16.65 30.86
CA MET A 627 27.37 -15.90 30.49
C MET A 627 27.23 -15.76 28.97
N ARG A 628 28.26 -15.25 28.27
CA ARG A 628 28.23 -15.11 26.81
C ARG A 628 28.12 -16.44 26.07
N GLN A 629 28.64 -17.53 26.65
CA GLN A 629 28.44 -18.88 26.12
C GLN A 629 26.96 -19.27 26.21
N ALA A 630 26.31 -19.06 27.35
CA ALA A 630 24.88 -19.31 27.52
C ALA A 630 24.01 -18.40 26.63
N ASP A 631 24.37 -17.13 26.44
CA ASP A 631 23.69 -16.21 25.52
C ASP A 631 23.76 -16.73 24.07
N PHE A 632 24.92 -17.24 23.64
CA PHE A 632 25.10 -17.86 22.32
C PHE A 632 24.31 -19.16 22.17
N ASP A 633 24.31 -20.02 23.18
CA ASP A 633 23.58 -21.30 23.17
C ASP A 633 22.06 -21.06 23.19
N GLN A 634 21.57 -20.04 23.92
CA GLN A 634 20.17 -19.60 23.87
C GLN A 634 19.82 -19.04 22.48
N TYR A 635 20.63 -18.16 21.91
CA TYR A 635 20.41 -17.60 20.58
C TYR A 635 20.36 -18.72 19.50
N ALA A 636 21.24 -19.72 19.59
CA ALA A 636 21.22 -20.89 18.72
C ALA A 636 19.92 -21.70 18.89
N ALA A 637 19.45 -21.91 20.12
CA ALA A 637 18.18 -22.61 20.39
C ALA A 637 16.93 -21.79 19.99
N GLU A 638 16.99 -20.46 19.98
CA GLU A 638 15.94 -19.59 19.44
C GLU A 638 15.93 -19.59 17.90
N LYS A 639 17.09 -19.53 17.25
CA LYS A 639 17.19 -19.68 15.79
C LYS A 639 16.78 -21.06 15.30
N GLY A 640 17.15 -22.13 16.01
CA GLY A 640 16.69 -23.48 15.70
C GLY A 640 15.16 -23.63 15.77
N ARG A 641 14.51 -23.01 16.77
CA ARG A 641 13.04 -22.96 16.86
C ARG A 641 12.40 -22.15 15.73
N ALA A 642 12.94 -20.97 15.42
CA ALA A 642 12.43 -20.14 14.33
C ALA A 642 12.60 -20.80 12.94
N ILE A 643 13.66 -21.59 12.73
CA ILE A 643 13.83 -22.40 11.51
C ILE A 643 12.77 -23.50 11.44
N ALA A 644 12.55 -24.24 12.52
CA ALA A 644 11.52 -25.30 12.56
C ALA A 644 10.09 -24.75 12.35
N GLU A 645 9.77 -23.59 12.91
CA GLU A 645 8.48 -22.91 12.71
C GLU A 645 8.28 -22.45 11.26
N LEU A 646 9.35 -21.96 10.59
CA LEU A 646 9.33 -21.63 9.17
C LEU A 646 9.26 -22.88 8.27
N GLU A 647 9.88 -23.99 8.66
CA GLU A 647 9.76 -25.28 7.96
C GLU A 647 8.34 -25.85 8.06
N GLU A 648 7.69 -25.74 9.23
CA GLU A 648 6.29 -26.13 9.42
C GLU A 648 5.32 -25.24 8.61
N GLU A 649 5.50 -23.91 8.63
CA GLU A 649 4.68 -23.02 7.81
C GLU A 649 4.92 -23.23 6.30
N THR A 650 6.15 -23.54 5.88
CA THR A 650 6.45 -23.91 4.48
C THR A 650 5.71 -25.18 4.07
N GLN A 651 5.78 -26.26 4.87
CA GLN A 651 5.05 -27.50 4.60
C GLN A 651 3.54 -27.29 4.59
N ARG A 652 3.01 -26.43 5.48
CA ARG A 652 1.59 -26.05 5.47
C ARG A 652 1.22 -25.33 4.18
N LEU A 653 2.01 -24.34 3.74
CA LEU A 653 1.76 -23.61 2.49
C LEU A 653 1.89 -24.50 1.25
N GLU A 654 2.79 -25.48 1.23
CA GLU A 654 2.83 -26.52 0.19
C GLU A 654 1.56 -27.38 0.19
N SER A 655 1.02 -27.73 1.37
CA SER A 655 -0.22 -28.50 1.47
C SER A 655 -1.46 -27.69 1.04
N GLU A 656 -1.54 -26.40 1.41
CA GLU A 656 -2.61 -25.48 0.98
C GLU A 656 -2.53 -25.24 -0.54
N ARG A 657 -1.32 -25.09 -1.09
CA ARG A 657 -1.10 -25.01 -2.54
C ARG A 657 -1.54 -26.29 -3.25
N ALA A 658 -1.14 -27.46 -2.77
CA ALA A 658 -1.55 -28.74 -3.37
C ALA A 658 -3.07 -28.94 -3.33
N GLN A 659 -3.74 -28.46 -2.27
CA GLN A 659 -5.20 -28.45 -2.21
C GLN A 659 -5.82 -27.51 -3.27
N VAL A 660 -5.27 -26.31 -3.47
CA VAL A 660 -5.72 -25.37 -4.51
C VAL A 660 -5.44 -25.90 -5.92
N ASP A 661 -4.28 -26.49 -6.18
CA ASP A 661 -3.94 -27.09 -7.47
C ASP A 661 -4.88 -28.27 -7.81
N ASN A 662 -5.32 -29.06 -6.81
CA ASN A 662 -6.36 -30.08 -6.98
C ASN A 662 -7.74 -29.46 -7.29
N GLN A 663 -8.15 -28.39 -6.59
CA GLN A 663 -9.41 -27.68 -6.88
C GLN A 663 -9.41 -27.05 -8.27
N ILE A 664 -8.27 -26.54 -8.74
CA ILE A 664 -8.11 -26.03 -10.11
C ILE A 664 -8.27 -27.16 -11.14
N GLN A 665 -7.73 -28.35 -10.88
CA GLN A 665 -7.94 -29.52 -11.76
C GLN A 665 -9.40 -29.98 -11.78
N GLU A 666 -10.07 -30.03 -10.62
CA GLU A 666 -11.50 -30.36 -10.51
C GLU A 666 -12.37 -29.36 -11.30
N LEU A 667 -12.15 -28.05 -11.12
CA LEU A 667 -12.86 -27.01 -11.86
C LEU A 667 -12.54 -27.03 -13.37
N MET A 668 -11.31 -27.37 -13.76
CA MET A 668 -10.91 -27.49 -15.17
C MET A 668 -11.60 -28.69 -15.84
N LEU A 669 -11.74 -29.82 -15.14
CA LEU A 669 -12.56 -30.95 -15.60
C LEU A 669 -14.04 -30.54 -15.69
N LYS A 670 -14.56 -29.81 -14.71
CA LYS A 670 -15.95 -29.29 -14.71
C LYS A 670 -16.23 -28.37 -15.90
N ILE A 671 -15.26 -27.53 -16.29
CA ILE A 671 -15.35 -26.70 -17.49
C ILE A 671 -15.39 -27.57 -18.76
N GLN A 672 -14.56 -28.61 -18.86
CA GLN A 672 -14.58 -29.53 -20.01
C GLN A 672 -15.90 -30.33 -20.11
N GLU A 673 -16.49 -30.75 -18.98
CA GLU A 673 -17.83 -31.36 -18.95
C GLU A 673 -18.88 -30.40 -19.51
N LEU A 674 -18.92 -29.15 -19.02
CA LEU A 674 -19.86 -28.13 -19.45
C LEU A 674 -19.64 -27.68 -20.90
N GLU A 675 -18.40 -27.66 -21.40
CA GLU A 675 -18.11 -27.42 -22.82
C GLU A 675 -18.62 -28.56 -23.70
N MET A 676 -18.52 -29.82 -23.25
CA MET A 676 -19.12 -30.96 -23.97
C MET A 676 -20.65 -30.92 -23.96
N GLU A 677 -21.29 -30.62 -22.82
CA GLU A 677 -22.75 -30.44 -22.75
C GLU A 677 -23.22 -29.27 -23.63
N LYS A 678 -22.51 -28.12 -23.60
CA LYS A 678 -22.78 -26.98 -24.49
C LYS A 678 -22.72 -27.40 -25.96
N ASN A 679 -21.67 -28.13 -26.36
CA ASN A 679 -21.53 -28.57 -27.75
C ASN A 679 -22.65 -29.55 -28.15
N GLN A 680 -23.05 -30.46 -27.26
CA GLN A 680 -24.22 -31.33 -27.48
C GLN A 680 -25.52 -30.53 -27.61
N LEU A 681 -25.73 -29.51 -26.79
CA LEU A 681 -26.90 -28.63 -26.87
C LEU A 681 -26.91 -27.75 -28.13
N GLU A 682 -25.74 -27.32 -28.62
CA GLU A 682 -25.62 -26.64 -29.91
C GLU A 682 -25.93 -27.60 -31.08
N GLU A 683 -25.49 -28.86 -31.03
CA GLU A 683 -25.87 -29.90 -31.99
C GLU A 683 -27.36 -30.27 -31.93
N GLU A 684 -27.95 -30.38 -30.73
CA GLU A 684 -29.40 -30.58 -30.52
C GLU A 684 -30.18 -29.40 -31.11
N CYS A 685 -29.78 -28.17 -30.80
CA CYS A 685 -30.42 -26.95 -31.31
C CYS A 685 -30.33 -26.86 -32.84
N GLN A 686 -29.19 -27.27 -33.43
CA GLN A 686 -29.04 -27.34 -34.89
C GLN A 686 -29.92 -28.42 -35.51
N ARG A 687 -29.98 -29.63 -34.91
CA ARG A 687 -30.90 -30.71 -35.33
C ARG A 687 -32.37 -30.28 -35.25
N VAL A 688 -32.76 -29.51 -34.22
CA VAL A 688 -34.11 -28.95 -34.08
C VAL A 688 -34.39 -27.91 -35.16
N LYS A 689 -33.47 -26.97 -35.43
CA LYS A 689 -33.61 -25.99 -36.52
C LYS A 689 -33.77 -26.66 -37.89
N GLU A 690 -32.96 -27.69 -38.18
CA GLU A 690 -33.06 -28.46 -39.42
C GLU A 690 -34.39 -29.23 -39.51
N ALA A 691 -34.87 -29.79 -38.40
CA ALA A 691 -36.19 -30.45 -38.34
C ALA A 691 -37.35 -29.45 -38.51
N GLU A 692 -37.29 -28.27 -37.89
CA GLU A 692 -38.28 -27.20 -38.08
C GLU A 692 -38.27 -26.67 -39.51
N GLN A 693 -37.10 -26.43 -40.10
CA GLN A 693 -36.98 -25.96 -41.49
C GLN A 693 -37.51 -27.01 -42.46
N ALA A 694 -37.17 -28.30 -42.28
CA ALA A 694 -37.73 -29.39 -43.08
C ALA A 694 -39.25 -29.53 -42.89
N ALA A 695 -39.77 -29.36 -41.67
CA ALA A 695 -41.21 -29.35 -41.40
C ALA A 695 -41.92 -28.13 -42.02
N PHE A 696 -41.28 -26.96 -42.06
CA PHE A 696 -41.78 -25.75 -42.69
C PHE A 696 -41.81 -25.89 -44.21
N GLU A 697 -40.75 -26.42 -44.83
CA GLU A 697 -40.70 -26.75 -46.26
C GLU A 697 -41.73 -27.83 -46.63
N ALA A 698 -41.91 -28.86 -45.79
CA ALA A 698 -42.96 -29.87 -45.97
C ALA A 698 -44.37 -29.28 -45.87
N ARG A 699 -44.62 -28.33 -44.95
CA ARG A 699 -45.88 -27.58 -44.85
C ARG A 699 -46.10 -26.68 -46.08
N LEU A 700 -45.07 -25.97 -46.54
CA LEU A 700 -45.10 -25.15 -47.77
C LEU A 700 -45.40 -25.99 -49.01
N SER A 701 -44.70 -27.12 -49.18
CA SER A 701 -44.94 -28.08 -50.26
C SER A 701 -46.37 -28.65 -50.20
N THR A 702 -46.84 -29.03 -49.01
CA THR A 702 -48.21 -29.53 -48.81
C THR A 702 -49.26 -28.46 -49.14
N ALA A 703 -49.04 -27.21 -48.71
CA ALA A 703 -49.92 -26.08 -49.02
C ALA A 703 -49.93 -25.74 -50.52
N ALA A 704 -48.77 -25.72 -51.18
CA ALA A 704 -48.65 -25.51 -52.62
C ALA A 704 -49.37 -26.62 -53.41
N ASN A 705 -49.19 -27.88 -53.01
CA ASN A 705 -49.89 -29.02 -53.60
C ASN A 705 -51.41 -28.97 -53.35
N ALA A 706 -51.85 -28.55 -52.16
CA ALA A 706 -53.27 -28.36 -51.84
C ALA A 706 -53.90 -27.23 -52.67
N VAL A 707 -53.23 -26.09 -52.82
CA VAL A 707 -53.65 -24.99 -53.70
C VAL A 707 -53.69 -25.42 -55.15
N GLN A 708 -52.70 -26.18 -55.63
CA GLN A 708 -52.66 -26.70 -56.99
C GLN A 708 -53.76 -27.75 -57.25
N THR A 709 -54.09 -28.58 -56.25
CA THR A 709 -55.20 -29.54 -56.31
C THR A 709 -56.54 -28.81 -56.33
N ALA A 710 -56.78 -27.88 -55.40
CA ALA A 710 -57.99 -27.04 -55.38
C ALA A 710 -58.16 -26.24 -56.69
N LYS A 711 -57.07 -25.80 -57.32
CA LYS A 711 -57.08 -25.15 -58.64
C LYS A 711 -57.45 -26.10 -59.79
N GLN A 712 -57.09 -27.39 -59.71
CA GLN A 712 -57.55 -28.40 -60.67
C GLN A 712 -59.01 -28.79 -60.45
N ASP A 713 -59.48 -28.87 -59.21
CA ASP A 713 -60.85 -29.27 -58.92
C ASP A 713 -61.84 -28.11 -59.16
N LEU A 714 -61.46 -26.85 -58.92
CA LEU A 714 -62.21 -25.67 -59.40
C LEU A 714 -62.32 -25.60 -60.94
N LEU A 715 -61.40 -26.25 -61.68
CA LEU A 715 -61.50 -26.40 -63.14
C LEU A 715 -62.39 -27.58 -63.57
N LYS A 716 -62.68 -28.56 -62.70
CA LYS A 716 -63.60 -29.68 -62.96
C LYS A 716 -65.04 -29.36 -62.54
N ASP A 717 -65.23 -28.73 -61.39
CA ASP A 717 -66.57 -28.45 -60.81
C ASP A 717 -67.37 -27.38 -61.58
N ARG A 718 -66.80 -26.80 -62.65
CA ARG A 718 -67.49 -25.83 -63.51
C ARG A 718 -68.62 -26.44 -64.38
N ILE A 719 -68.86 -27.76 -64.29
CA ILE A 719 -70.01 -28.46 -64.90
C ILE A 719 -70.66 -29.41 -63.87
N GLY A 720 -71.19 -28.87 -62.76
CA GLY A 720 -71.71 -29.69 -61.65
C GLY A 720 -72.74 -29.05 -60.71
N VAL A 721 -73.53 -28.06 -61.17
CA VAL A 721 -74.51 -27.37 -60.31
C VAL A 721 -75.66 -28.31 -59.88
N VAL A 722 -76.24 -28.05 -58.70
CA VAL A 722 -77.38 -28.75 -58.03
C VAL A 722 -77.03 -30.03 -57.24
N LYS A 723 -76.42 -29.86 -56.06
CA LYS A 723 -76.73 -30.60 -54.79
C LYS A 723 -75.97 -30.10 -53.53
N SER A 724 -75.62 -28.82 -53.45
CA SER A 724 -74.68 -28.27 -52.46
C SER A 724 -75.19 -28.06 -51.02
N ALA A 725 -76.50 -28.19 -50.74
CA ALA A 725 -77.06 -27.84 -49.42
C ALA A 725 -76.45 -28.62 -48.23
N LYS A 726 -76.22 -29.94 -48.37
CA LYS A 726 -75.55 -30.72 -47.31
C LYS A 726 -74.05 -30.43 -47.18
N VAL A 727 -73.41 -29.98 -48.26
CA VAL A 727 -71.98 -29.63 -48.26
C VAL A 727 -71.74 -28.30 -47.53
N LEU A 728 -72.69 -27.35 -47.61
CA LEU A 728 -72.62 -26.10 -46.85
C LEU A 728 -72.69 -26.34 -45.33
N VAL A 729 -73.64 -27.15 -44.84
CA VAL A 729 -73.74 -27.47 -43.41
C VAL A 729 -72.46 -28.16 -42.89
N ALA A 730 -71.95 -29.16 -43.61
CA ALA A 730 -70.69 -29.81 -43.26
C ALA A 730 -69.48 -28.86 -43.27
N LYS A 731 -69.47 -27.87 -44.18
CA LYS A 731 -68.45 -26.81 -44.18
C LYS A 731 -68.62 -25.84 -43.00
N GLU A 732 -69.84 -25.48 -42.61
CA GLU A 732 -70.06 -24.62 -41.42
C GLU A 732 -69.68 -25.33 -40.12
N GLU A 733 -69.96 -26.63 -39.98
CA GLU A 733 -69.52 -27.42 -38.82
C GLU A 733 -67.99 -27.56 -38.78
N ALA A 734 -67.36 -27.85 -39.92
CA ALA A 734 -65.90 -27.87 -40.01
C ALA A 734 -65.27 -26.50 -39.68
N LEU A 735 -65.85 -25.40 -40.17
CA LEU A 735 -65.35 -24.04 -39.94
C LEU A 735 -65.59 -23.58 -38.49
N LYS A 736 -66.69 -23.99 -37.85
CA LYS A 736 -66.89 -23.83 -36.39
C LYS A 736 -65.83 -24.61 -35.60
N LYS A 737 -65.54 -25.85 -35.98
CA LYS A 737 -64.52 -26.67 -35.31
C LYS A 737 -63.12 -26.10 -35.50
N LEU A 738 -62.80 -25.58 -36.68
CA LEU A 738 -61.55 -24.87 -36.95
C LEU A 738 -61.43 -23.57 -36.13
N ARG A 739 -62.52 -22.81 -35.98
CA ARG A 739 -62.55 -21.60 -35.13
C ARG A 739 -62.34 -21.91 -33.65
N LEU A 740 -62.89 -23.03 -33.14
CA LEU A 740 -62.59 -23.49 -31.79
C LEU A 740 -61.11 -23.81 -31.63
N GLN A 741 -60.53 -24.63 -32.52
CA GLN A 741 -59.09 -24.95 -32.45
C GLN A 741 -58.17 -23.72 -32.60
N VAL A 742 -58.59 -22.69 -33.36
CA VAL A 742 -57.82 -21.43 -33.45
C VAL A 742 -57.89 -20.63 -32.15
N LEU A 743 -59.04 -20.60 -31.45
CA LEU A 743 -59.14 -19.97 -30.13
C LEU A 743 -58.36 -20.73 -29.07
N GLU A 744 -58.47 -22.07 -29.07
CA GLU A 744 -57.75 -23.00 -28.19
C GLU A 744 -56.22 -22.81 -28.34
N LEU A 745 -55.71 -22.76 -29.57
CA LEU A 745 -54.30 -22.43 -29.87
C LEU A 745 -53.91 -20.98 -29.52
N GLN A 746 -54.85 -20.03 -29.49
CA GLN A 746 -54.58 -18.66 -29.04
C GLN A 746 -54.48 -18.56 -27.51
N GLU A 747 -55.27 -19.34 -26.77
CA GLU A 747 -55.14 -19.45 -25.31
C GLU A 747 -53.87 -20.22 -24.92
N GLU A 748 -53.49 -21.29 -25.64
CA GLU A 748 -52.19 -21.96 -25.48
C GLU A 748 -51.00 -21.02 -25.76
N LEU A 749 -51.04 -20.23 -26.85
CA LEU A 749 -49.98 -19.25 -27.14
C LEU A 749 -49.90 -18.13 -26.09
N HIS A 750 -51.05 -17.66 -25.58
CA HIS A 750 -51.07 -16.61 -24.54
C HIS A 750 -50.53 -17.12 -23.20
N THR A 751 -50.91 -18.34 -22.79
CA THR A 751 -50.42 -18.95 -21.55
C THR A 751 -48.93 -19.29 -21.63
N LEU A 752 -48.43 -19.76 -22.78
CA LEU A 752 -46.99 -19.93 -23.02
C LEU A 752 -46.22 -18.60 -22.99
N GLN A 753 -46.82 -17.49 -23.44
CA GLN A 753 -46.21 -16.16 -23.34
C GLN A 753 -46.14 -15.67 -21.88
N GLU A 754 -47.20 -15.87 -21.09
CA GLU A 754 -47.20 -15.55 -19.66
C GLU A 754 -46.22 -16.42 -18.86
N GLU A 755 -46.18 -17.73 -19.14
CA GLU A 755 -45.24 -18.66 -18.49
C GLU A 755 -43.79 -18.36 -18.87
N LYS A 756 -43.53 -17.97 -20.13
CA LYS A 756 -42.21 -17.48 -20.55
C LYS A 756 -41.83 -16.21 -19.78
N ALA A 757 -42.71 -15.21 -19.72
CA ALA A 757 -42.44 -13.95 -19.02
C ALA A 757 -42.20 -14.18 -17.52
N ALA A 758 -42.92 -15.10 -16.89
CA ALA A 758 -42.69 -15.50 -15.51
C ALA A 758 -41.30 -16.14 -15.30
N ARG A 759 -40.86 -17.04 -16.21
CA ARG A 759 -39.52 -17.64 -16.16
C ARG A 759 -38.38 -16.66 -16.50
N GLU A 760 -38.66 -15.60 -17.25
CA GLU A 760 -37.69 -14.52 -17.49
C GLU A 760 -37.56 -13.64 -16.24
N LEU A 761 -38.68 -13.23 -15.63
CA LEU A 761 -38.68 -12.51 -14.36
C LEU A 761 -38.00 -13.30 -13.23
N GLU A 762 -38.21 -14.61 -13.13
CA GLU A 762 -37.57 -15.46 -12.11
C GLU A 762 -36.03 -15.53 -12.29
N ARG A 763 -35.54 -15.46 -13.52
CA ARG A 763 -34.10 -15.38 -13.80
C ARG A 763 -33.52 -14.00 -13.45
N GLU A 764 -34.17 -12.92 -13.88
CA GLU A 764 -33.78 -11.56 -13.50
C GLU A 764 -33.76 -11.37 -11.96
N GLN A 765 -34.73 -11.97 -11.25
CA GLN A 765 -34.80 -11.98 -9.79
C GLN A 765 -33.58 -12.69 -9.16
N LYS A 766 -33.21 -13.87 -9.67
CA LYS A 766 -32.04 -14.64 -9.20
C LYS A 766 -30.72 -13.92 -9.49
N GLU A 767 -30.55 -13.41 -10.70
CA GLU A 767 -29.39 -12.60 -11.10
C GLU A 767 -29.24 -11.35 -10.20
N LEU A 768 -30.35 -10.71 -9.82
CA LEU A 768 -30.34 -9.57 -8.89
C LEU A 768 -29.89 -9.96 -7.47
N ASP A 769 -30.35 -11.10 -6.94
CA ASP A 769 -29.95 -11.60 -5.62
C ASP A 769 -28.48 -12.09 -5.59
N GLU A 770 -28.00 -12.70 -6.68
CA GLU A 770 -26.58 -13.05 -6.87
C GLU A 770 -25.69 -11.78 -6.96
N LEU A 771 -26.11 -10.77 -7.72
CA LEU A 771 -25.41 -9.48 -7.76
C LEU A 771 -25.44 -8.75 -6.41
N GLN A 772 -26.53 -8.87 -5.64
CA GLN A 772 -26.66 -8.26 -4.32
C GLN A 772 -25.76 -8.94 -3.27
N THR A 773 -25.72 -10.27 -3.25
CA THR A 773 -24.81 -11.03 -2.36
C THR A 773 -23.34 -10.84 -2.74
N SER A 774 -23.01 -10.86 -4.05
CA SER A 774 -21.68 -10.52 -4.56
C SER A 774 -21.23 -9.11 -4.15
N ARG A 775 -22.13 -8.12 -4.24
CA ARG A 775 -21.87 -6.74 -3.77
C ARG A 775 -21.63 -6.67 -2.27
N GLN A 776 -22.37 -7.42 -1.45
CA GLN A 776 -22.15 -7.48 0.00
C GLN A 776 -20.80 -8.11 0.34
N LYS A 777 -20.41 -9.20 -0.34
CA LYS A 777 -19.10 -9.83 -0.21
C LYS A 777 -17.96 -8.87 -0.55
N MET A 778 -18.03 -8.19 -1.69
CA MET A 778 -17.01 -7.20 -2.07
C MET A 778 -16.94 -6.00 -1.09
N GLN A 779 -18.05 -5.65 -0.44
CA GLN A 779 -18.07 -4.63 0.61
C GLN A 779 -17.40 -5.11 1.92
N SER A 780 -17.62 -6.35 2.35
CA SER A 780 -16.99 -6.89 3.56
C SER A 780 -15.49 -7.21 3.36
N GLU A 781 -15.11 -7.72 2.19
CA GLU A 781 -13.70 -7.87 1.78
C GLU A 781 -12.95 -6.54 1.77
N LYS A 782 -13.57 -5.49 1.23
CA LYS A 782 -13.02 -4.13 1.25
C LYS A 782 -12.89 -3.56 2.66
N GLU A 783 -13.85 -3.84 3.55
CA GLU A 783 -13.73 -3.43 4.95
C GLU A 783 -12.62 -4.20 5.68
N LEU A 784 -12.50 -5.50 5.43
CA LEU A 784 -11.41 -6.33 5.95
C LEU A 784 -10.04 -5.81 5.51
N ALA A 785 -9.87 -5.48 4.23
CA ALA A 785 -8.64 -4.88 3.70
C ALA A 785 -8.31 -3.52 4.36
N LEU A 786 -9.31 -2.65 4.56
CA LEU A 786 -9.12 -1.38 5.27
C LEU A 786 -8.79 -1.56 6.75
N ARG A 787 -9.36 -2.58 7.42
CA ARG A 787 -9.01 -2.95 8.81
C ARG A 787 -7.60 -3.52 8.91
N LEU A 788 -7.15 -4.28 7.91
CA LEU A 788 -5.79 -4.83 7.84
C LEU A 788 -4.76 -3.73 7.60
N GLN A 789 -4.99 -2.85 6.62
CA GLN A 789 -4.16 -1.66 6.35
C GLN A 789 -4.02 -0.75 7.57
N ARG A 790 -5.08 -0.57 8.37
CA ARG A 790 -5.02 0.18 9.64
C ARG A 790 -4.11 -0.48 10.67
N ARG A 791 -4.08 -1.82 10.76
CA ARG A 791 -3.18 -2.55 11.67
C ARG A 791 -1.73 -2.45 11.22
N GLU A 792 -1.47 -2.61 9.93
CA GLU A 792 -0.13 -2.41 9.35
C GLU A 792 0.39 -0.98 9.64
N ALA A 793 -0.46 0.03 9.48
CA ALA A 793 -0.11 1.42 9.79
C ALA A 793 0.14 1.67 11.30
N LEU A 794 -0.63 1.03 12.19
CA LEU A 794 -0.41 1.10 13.64
C LEU A 794 0.91 0.41 14.05
N VAL A 795 1.16 -0.80 13.55
CA VAL A 795 2.39 -1.56 13.84
C VAL A 795 3.62 -0.82 13.31
N ALA A 796 3.63 -0.39 12.04
CA ALA A 796 4.74 0.37 11.47
C ALA A 796 4.93 1.76 12.15
N GLY A 797 3.85 2.36 12.67
CA GLY A 797 3.92 3.56 13.49
C GLY A 797 4.62 3.30 14.83
N PHE A 798 4.23 2.23 15.52
CA PHE A 798 4.80 1.79 16.78
C PHE A 798 6.28 1.37 16.64
N GLU A 799 6.62 0.56 15.64
CA GLU A 799 8.00 0.16 15.31
C GLU A 799 8.90 1.39 15.09
N LYS A 800 8.38 2.41 14.39
CA LYS A 800 9.08 3.68 14.14
C LYS A 800 9.26 4.50 15.41
N GLN A 801 8.28 4.50 16.32
CA GLN A 801 8.36 5.16 17.63
C GLN A 801 9.44 4.50 18.51
N VAL A 802 9.38 3.18 18.69
CA VAL A 802 10.42 2.39 19.40
C VAL A 802 11.80 2.64 18.79
N SER A 803 11.90 2.55 17.46
CA SER A 803 13.16 2.80 16.73
C SER A 803 13.71 4.22 16.86
N SER A 804 12.88 5.19 17.25
CA SER A 804 13.29 6.56 17.55
C SER A 804 13.79 6.67 18.99
N ILE A 805 13.01 6.17 19.95
CA ILE A 805 13.35 6.18 21.38
C ILE A 805 14.66 5.44 21.63
N VAL A 806 14.86 4.25 21.03
CA VAL A 806 16.11 3.47 21.19
C VAL A 806 17.34 4.24 20.69
N LYS A 807 17.24 4.98 19.58
CA LYS A 807 18.35 5.81 19.06
C LYS A 807 18.63 7.02 19.93
N GLU A 808 17.59 7.65 20.47
CA GLU A 808 17.74 8.77 21.39
C GLU A 808 18.37 8.32 22.71
N LEU A 809 17.93 7.18 23.25
CA LEU A 809 18.47 6.58 24.47
C LEU A 809 19.94 6.16 24.29
N GLN A 810 20.31 5.59 23.13
CA GLN A 810 21.72 5.36 22.76
C GLN A 810 22.54 6.67 22.76
N GLN A 811 22.03 7.74 22.14
CA GLN A 811 22.73 9.02 22.10
C GLN A 811 22.87 9.67 23.48
N ARG A 812 21.80 9.65 24.30
CA ARG A 812 21.82 10.18 25.67
C ARG A 812 22.75 9.35 26.58
N LEU A 813 22.84 8.03 26.39
CA LEU A 813 23.80 7.17 27.07
C LEU A 813 25.25 7.49 26.69
N GLU A 814 25.55 7.72 25.41
CA GLU A 814 26.89 8.13 24.97
C GLU A 814 27.28 9.50 25.57
N ASN A 815 26.35 10.47 25.54
CA ASN A 815 26.53 11.79 26.15
C ASN A 815 26.79 11.70 27.67
N HIS A 816 26.03 10.86 28.38
CA HIS A 816 26.22 10.60 29.81
C HIS A 816 27.56 9.92 30.10
N SER A 817 27.93 8.89 29.33
CA SER A 817 29.23 8.19 29.47
C SER A 817 30.44 9.10 29.26
N THR A 818 30.28 10.14 28.45
CA THR A 818 31.31 11.15 28.20
C THR A 818 31.37 12.14 29.37
N ALA A 819 30.22 12.58 29.90
CA ALA A 819 30.14 13.35 31.14
C ALA A 819 30.81 12.66 32.34
N PHE A 820 30.53 11.36 32.48
CA PHE A 820 31.05 10.56 33.57
C PHE A 820 32.57 10.39 33.48
N ARG A 821 33.12 10.31 32.26
CA ARG A 821 34.57 10.37 32.03
C ARG A 821 35.15 11.73 32.38
N GLU A 822 34.58 12.83 31.86
CA GLU A 822 34.99 14.21 32.19
C GLU A 822 35.05 14.45 33.72
N VAL A 823 34.07 13.94 34.48
CA VAL A 823 34.03 14.02 35.95
C VAL A 823 35.06 13.09 36.62
N CYS A 824 35.31 11.89 36.10
CA CYS A 824 36.32 10.98 36.64
C CYS A 824 37.75 11.49 36.40
N ASP A 825 38.04 12.00 35.20
CA ASP A 825 39.33 12.56 34.84
C ASP A 825 39.63 13.79 35.70
N PHE A 826 38.68 14.73 35.81
CA PHE A 826 38.78 15.85 36.74
C PHE A 826 39.01 15.41 38.19
N ARG A 827 38.27 14.40 38.68
CA ARG A 827 38.42 13.89 40.06
C ARG A 827 39.84 13.38 40.29
N ASP A 828 40.41 12.64 39.34
CA ASP A 828 41.69 11.99 39.50
C ASP A 828 42.87 12.95 39.23
N GLU A 829 42.72 13.95 38.35
CA GLU A 829 43.62 15.12 38.27
C GLU A 829 43.62 15.93 39.57
N HIS A 830 42.43 16.28 40.09
CA HIS A 830 42.29 17.02 41.34
C HIS A 830 42.92 16.22 42.50
N ARG A 831 42.69 14.90 42.55
CA ARG A 831 43.33 13.98 43.51
C ARG A 831 44.85 14.00 43.38
N ALA A 832 45.40 13.90 42.16
CA ALA A 832 46.84 13.98 41.92
C ALA A 832 47.41 15.33 42.39
N SER A 833 46.70 16.44 42.14
CA SER A 833 47.12 17.79 42.56
C SER A 833 47.21 17.97 44.08
N LEU A 834 46.39 17.24 44.85
CA LEU A 834 46.45 17.21 46.31
C LEU A 834 47.63 16.36 46.80
N PHE A 835 47.76 15.11 46.33
CA PHE A 835 48.82 14.21 46.79
C PHE A 835 50.23 14.66 46.37
N ALA A 836 50.37 15.33 45.22
CA ALA A 836 51.64 15.95 44.79
C ALA A 836 52.13 17.09 45.71
N LYS A 837 51.30 17.55 46.66
CA LYS A 837 51.65 18.61 47.61
C LYS A 837 51.93 18.13 49.04
N ASP A 838 51.42 16.95 49.40
CA ASP A 838 51.68 16.29 50.70
C ASP A 838 52.78 15.19 50.63
N SER A 839 53.24 14.81 49.42
CA SER A 839 54.41 13.94 49.23
C SER A 839 55.71 14.68 49.58
N GLY A 840 55.96 14.81 50.89
CA GLY A 840 56.97 15.70 51.50
C GLY A 840 58.43 15.43 51.14
N ALA A 841 58.84 15.85 49.94
CA ALA A 841 60.22 15.96 49.52
C ALA A 841 60.66 17.43 49.51
N ASP A 842 61.16 17.91 50.66
CA ASP A 842 61.66 19.27 50.93
C ASP A 842 62.99 19.59 50.18
N ASN A 843 63.22 18.94 49.03
CA ASN A 843 64.54 18.62 48.48
C ASN A 843 64.63 18.75 46.95
N VAL A 844 63.67 19.43 46.31
CA VAL A 844 63.69 19.75 44.87
C VAL A 844 63.86 21.25 44.68
N GLU A 845 65.09 21.75 44.87
CA GLU A 845 65.49 23.09 44.38
C GLU A 845 65.73 23.12 42.84
N GLY A 846 65.28 22.08 42.13
CA GLY A 846 65.87 21.57 40.89
C GLY A 846 65.21 21.97 39.56
N THR A 847 64.41 23.03 39.50
CA THR A 847 63.87 23.54 38.22
C THR A 847 63.85 25.07 38.15
N THR A 848 65.00 25.61 37.74
CA THR A 848 65.16 26.84 36.93
C THR A 848 64.30 28.08 37.25
N GLY A 849 64.94 29.11 37.84
CA GLY A 849 64.97 30.41 37.12
C GLY A 849 64.59 31.68 37.87
N HIS A 850 63.68 31.66 38.87
CA HIS A 850 63.12 32.91 39.45
C HIS A 850 63.34 33.08 40.97
N LYS A 851 64.43 32.52 41.52
CA LYS A 851 64.93 32.88 42.87
C LYS A 851 65.50 34.31 42.87
N GLY A 852 64.64 35.33 42.98
CA GLY A 852 65.08 36.72 43.20
C GLY A 852 64.18 37.83 42.68
N GLU A 853 63.13 37.53 41.90
CA GLU A 853 62.14 38.55 41.52
C GLU A 853 61.38 39.01 42.78
N ILE A 854 61.60 40.26 43.16
CA ILE A 854 60.79 40.93 44.17
C ILE A 854 59.39 41.10 43.57
N GLU A 855 58.33 40.54 44.19
CA GLU A 855 56.97 40.90 43.77
C GLU A 855 56.67 42.35 44.13
N TYR A 856 55.89 43.04 43.30
CA TYR A 856 55.46 44.42 43.54
C TYR A 856 53.92 44.55 43.56
N ASP A 857 53.40 45.50 44.32
CA ASP A 857 51.99 45.89 44.37
C ASP A 857 51.76 47.16 43.55
N GLU A 858 50.68 47.23 42.77
CA GLU A 858 50.39 48.39 41.91
C GLU A 858 49.75 49.52 42.72
N CYS A 859 50.56 50.52 43.11
CA CYS A 859 50.12 51.65 43.93
C CYS A 859 49.38 52.72 43.13
N LEU A 860 49.70 52.87 41.85
CA LEU A 860 49.05 53.78 40.93
C LEU A 860 49.02 53.16 39.54
N VAL A 861 47.86 53.15 38.88
CA VAL A 861 47.70 52.67 37.52
C VAL A 861 47.05 53.79 36.70
N MET A 862 47.76 54.27 35.68
CA MET A 862 47.31 55.30 34.76
C MET A 862 47.09 54.65 33.39
N ARG A 863 45.82 54.58 32.95
CA ARG A 863 45.44 54.06 31.63
C ARG A 863 44.60 55.12 30.92
N SER A 864 44.95 55.49 29.68
CA SER A 864 44.17 56.47 28.93
C SER A 864 44.42 56.43 27.42
N GLY A 865 43.36 56.70 26.66
CA GLY A 865 43.42 57.03 25.23
C GLY A 865 43.50 58.54 25.04
N VAL A 866 44.56 59.05 24.40
CA VAL A 866 44.80 60.48 24.16
C VAL A 866 45.08 60.72 22.67
N VAL A 867 44.37 61.68 22.08
CA VAL A 867 44.57 62.08 20.68
C VAL A 867 45.59 63.22 20.61
N ILE A 868 46.75 62.92 20.03
CA ILE A 868 47.84 63.87 19.81
C ILE A 868 47.68 64.49 18.41
N LYS A 869 47.32 65.78 18.37
CA LYS A 869 47.15 66.52 17.11
C LYS A 869 48.44 66.55 16.29
N ALA A 870 48.29 66.64 14.97
CA ALA A 870 49.39 66.93 14.05
C ALA A 870 50.18 68.19 14.52
N GLY A 871 51.50 68.11 14.54
CA GLY A 871 52.36 69.22 14.97
C GLY A 871 52.51 69.42 16.49
N ALA A 872 51.96 68.55 17.33
CA ALA A 872 51.95 68.68 18.80
C ALA A 872 52.57 67.47 19.52
N SER A 873 52.98 67.67 20.78
CA SER A 873 53.37 66.59 21.70
C SER A 873 52.43 66.47 22.89
N PHE A 874 52.42 65.28 23.51
CA PHE A 874 51.76 64.99 24.78
C PHE A 874 52.80 64.57 25.82
N GLN A 875 52.74 65.16 27.01
CA GLN A 875 53.65 64.85 28.12
C GLN A 875 52.86 64.40 29.35
N LEU A 876 53.27 63.28 29.95
CA LEU A 876 52.72 62.72 31.17
C LEU A 876 53.78 62.71 32.29
N PRO A 877 53.73 63.63 33.25
CA PRO A 877 54.59 63.62 34.42
C PRO A 877 54.07 62.64 35.49
N VAL A 878 54.91 61.68 35.88
CA VAL A 878 54.61 60.61 36.84
C VAL A 878 55.59 60.69 38.02
N ILE A 879 55.09 61.07 39.19
CA ILE A 879 55.92 61.33 40.37
C ILE A 879 56.13 60.04 41.18
N CYS A 880 57.38 59.61 41.32
CA CYS A 880 57.77 58.47 42.13
C CYS A 880 58.35 58.96 43.46
N GLU A 881 57.59 58.78 44.55
CA GLU A 881 57.94 59.34 45.87
C GLU A 881 59.16 58.67 46.50
N LYS A 882 59.30 57.35 46.34
CA LYS A 882 60.31 56.51 47.01
C LYS A 882 61.21 55.81 45.99
N ARG A 883 62.48 55.64 46.34
CA ARG A 883 63.42 54.74 45.64
C ARG A 883 63.02 53.27 45.80
N GLY A 884 63.42 52.44 44.84
CA GLY A 884 63.08 51.02 44.80
C GLY A 884 61.69 50.70 44.22
N TRP A 885 60.87 51.71 43.94
CA TRP A 885 59.67 51.56 43.11
C TRP A 885 60.05 51.11 41.70
N ARG A 886 59.28 50.16 41.16
CA ARG A 886 59.29 49.76 39.75
C ARG A 886 58.23 50.61 39.03
N VAL A 887 58.49 51.04 37.80
CA VAL A 887 57.48 51.65 36.94
C VAL A 887 57.41 50.82 35.67
N VAL A 888 56.31 50.09 35.50
CA VAL A 888 56.01 49.29 34.32
C VAL A 888 55.15 50.15 33.41
N TRP A 889 55.47 50.19 32.13
CA TRP A 889 54.72 51.01 31.18
C TRP A 889 54.67 50.37 29.81
N ASN A 890 53.60 50.67 29.06
CA ASN A 890 53.49 50.40 27.63
C ASN A 890 52.63 51.48 26.96
N PHE A 891 52.72 51.55 25.64
CA PHE A 891 51.76 52.28 24.81
C PHE A 891 51.66 51.67 23.42
N THR A 892 50.53 51.92 22.76
CA THR A 892 50.30 51.64 21.34
C THR A 892 49.62 52.84 20.67
N VAL A 893 49.93 53.07 19.40
CA VAL A 893 49.22 54.02 18.53
C VAL A 893 48.21 53.22 17.70
N LYS A 894 46.95 53.66 17.66
CA LYS A 894 45.86 52.88 17.02
C LYS A 894 45.83 52.99 15.50
N GLU A 895 46.40 54.04 14.94
CA GLU A 895 46.48 54.25 13.49
C GLU A 895 47.67 53.45 12.92
N GLU A 896 47.35 52.32 12.29
CA GLU A 896 48.31 51.43 11.62
C GLU A 896 49.24 52.17 10.66
N ALA A 897 50.48 51.70 10.57
CA ALA A 897 51.59 52.35 9.84
C ALA A 897 51.91 53.79 10.27
N THR A 898 51.51 54.23 11.48
CA THR A 898 51.93 55.53 12.04
C THR A 898 52.70 55.43 13.35
N ASP A 899 53.60 56.39 13.56
CA ASP A 899 54.63 56.36 14.59
C ASP A 899 54.73 57.68 15.37
N VAL A 900 54.94 57.64 16.68
CA VAL A 900 55.21 58.83 17.51
C VAL A 900 56.65 58.82 18.01
N ALA A 901 57.27 60.00 18.10
CA ALA A 901 58.59 60.14 18.70
C ALA A 901 58.45 60.05 20.23
N PHE A 902 58.78 58.90 20.80
CA PHE A 902 58.68 58.65 22.24
C PHE A 902 60.01 58.90 22.95
N LYS A 903 59.96 59.62 24.07
CA LYS A 903 61.08 59.88 24.98
C LYS A 903 60.62 59.61 26.42
N LEU A 904 61.51 59.08 27.25
CA LEU A 904 61.29 58.94 28.70
C LEU A 904 62.49 59.46 29.46
N THR A 905 62.30 60.43 30.36
CA THR A 905 63.36 60.97 31.21
C THR A 905 62.99 60.99 32.68
N ALA A 906 64.00 60.90 33.55
CA ALA A 906 63.90 61.05 35.00
C ALA A 906 64.49 62.40 35.44
N ILE A 907 63.76 63.10 36.28
CA ILE A 907 64.15 64.36 36.91
C ILE A 907 64.18 64.14 38.44
N PRO A 908 65.34 63.86 39.05
CA PRO A 908 65.46 63.70 40.50
C PRO A 908 65.35 65.06 41.20
N LYS A 909 64.49 65.18 42.22
CA LYS A 909 64.29 66.46 42.95
C LYS A 909 65.54 67.00 43.66
N SER A 910 66.56 66.17 43.87
CA SER A 910 67.85 66.55 44.48
C SER A 910 68.84 67.20 43.51
N ASN A 911 68.82 66.82 42.24
CA ASN A 911 69.79 67.23 41.23
C ASN A 911 69.01 67.67 39.98
N ALA A 912 69.09 68.95 39.59
CA ALA A 912 68.38 69.52 38.45
C ALA A 912 68.94 69.09 37.06
N THR A 913 69.48 67.87 36.97
CA THR A 913 70.01 67.25 35.76
C THR A 913 69.02 66.20 35.28
N GLU A 914 68.45 66.40 34.10
CA GLU A 914 67.60 65.41 33.43
C GLU A 914 68.41 64.17 33.06
N ILE A 915 67.91 62.97 33.40
CA ILE A 915 68.51 61.68 33.06
C ILE A 915 67.62 61.04 31.98
N GLU A 916 68.16 60.86 30.78
CA GLU A 916 67.45 60.18 29.69
C GLU A 916 67.43 58.66 29.93
N ILE A 917 66.23 58.06 29.93
CA ILE A 917 66.01 56.61 30.14
C ILE A 917 65.73 55.93 28.81
N VAL A 918 64.85 56.53 28.01
CA VAL A 918 64.60 56.16 26.61
C VAL A 918 64.83 57.40 25.78
N ALA A 919 65.84 57.35 24.91
CA ALA A 919 66.14 58.41 23.96
C ALA A 919 64.98 58.61 22.98
N SER A 920 64.82 59.85 22.49
CA SER A 920 63.76 60.19 21.54
C SER A 920 63.88 59.38 20.24
N GLU A 921 62.95 58.46 20.03
CA GLU A 921 62.94 57.48 18.94
C GLU A 921 61.51 57.31 18.43
N ARG A 922 61.31 57.01 17.14
CA ARG A 922 59.97 56.92 16.52
C ARG A 922 59.46 55.49 16.45
N MET A 923 58.25 55.23 16.97
CA MET A 923 57.60 53.92 16.92
C MET A 923 56.08 53.98 17.08
N ASN A 924 55.40 52.91 16.66
CA ASN A 924 53.97 52.67 16.87
C ASN A 924 53.66 52.14 18.29
N GLU A 925 54.55 51.34 18.87
CA GLU A 925 54.41 50.80 20.22
C GLU A 925 55.75 50.70 20.95
N LYS A 926 55.72 50.78 22.28
CA LYS A 926 56.84 50.36 23.13
C LYS A 926 56.34 49.95 24.50
N SER A 927 57.08 49.06 25.15
CA SER A 927 56.93 48.76 26.57
C SER A 927 58.28 48.78 27.28
N GLY A 928 58.27 48.93 28.60
CA GLY A 928 59.48 48.95 29.39
C GLY A 928 59.23 48.93 30.90
N VAL A 929 60.33 48.74 31.63
CA VAL A 929 60.33 48.69 33.09
C VAL A 929 61.50 49.54 33.60
N PHE A 930 61.20 50.54 34.41
CA PHE A 930 62.20 51.39 35.07
C PHE A 930 62.26 51.12 36.57
N GLN A 931 63.45 51.17 37.18
CA GLN A 931 63.62 51.09 38.63
C GLN A 931 64.08 52.42 39.19
N VAL A 932 63.28 53.01 40.07
CA VAL A 932 63.47 54.37 40.61
C VAL A 932 64.65 54.37 41.59
N GLN A 933 65.77 54.96 41.18
CA GLN A 933 67.01 54.96 41.99
C GLN A 933 67.01 56.03 43.10
N HIS A 934 66.16 57.05 43.01
CA HIS A 934 66.18 58.21 43.90
C HIS A 934 64.77 58.59 44.37
N ASP A 935 64.64 58.96 45.65
CA ASP A 935 63.38 59.44 46.22
C ASP A 935 62.94 60.75 45.55
N ASN A 936 61.63 60.94 45.36
CA ASN A 936 61.04 62.09 44.65
C ASN A 936 61.61 62.27 43.22
N THR A 937 61.64 61.20 42.42
CA THR A 937 61.96 61.28 40.99
C THR A 937 60.68 61.52 40.20
N THR A 938 60.64 62.55 39.36
CA THR A 938 59.56 62.70 38.36
C THR A 938 60.01 62.04 37.07
N LEU A 939 59.25 61.05 36.59
CA LEU A 939 59.38 60.55 35.23
C LEU A 939 58.54 61.41 34.30
N VAL A 940 59.06 61.80 33.14
CA VAL A 940 58.30 62.46 32.08
C VAL A 940 58.27 61.54 30.88
N PHE A 941 57.09 61.03 30.58
CA PHE A 941 56.81 60.30 29.34
C PHE A 941 56.37 61.34 28.31
N GLU A 942 57.08 61.43 27.18
CA GLU A 942 56.78 62.37 26.11
C GLU A 942 56.53 61.59 24.81
N TRP A 943 55.39 61.87 24.18
CA TRP A 943 55.02 61.37 22.86
C TRP A 943 54.83 62.55 21.92
N ASP A 944 55.76 62.74 20.99
CA ASP A 944 55.75 63.84 20.05
C ASP A 944 55.25 63.42 18.66
N ASN A 945 54.26 64.16 18.16
CA ASN A 945 53.67 64.02 16.82
C ASN A 945 54.02 65.22 15.92
N SER A 946 55.04 66.02 16.27
CA SER A 946 55.53 67.18 15.49
C SER A 946 55.81 66.86 14.01
N PHE A 947 56.31 65.66 13.73
CA PHE A 947 56.61 65.17 12.39
C PHE A 947 55.36 64.81 11.54
N SER A 948 54.18 64.64 12.16
CA SER A 948 52.94 64.54 11.41
C SER A 948 52.35 65.94 11.22
N TRP A 949 52.25 66.36 9.97
CA TRP A 949 51.73 67.67 9.57
C TRP A 949 50.28 67.61 9.06
N LEU A 950 49.69 66.41 9.02
CA LEU A 950 48.35 66.14 8.51
C LEU A 950 47.52 65.28 9.48
N ASN A 951 48.09 64.20 9.99
CA ASN A 951 47.34 63.19 10.75
C ASN A 951 47.53 63.36 12.26
N GLU A 952 46.43 63.49 12.98
CA GLU A 952 46.41 63.21 14.42
C GLU A 952 46.57 61.71 14.70
N LYS A 953 46.96 61.35 15.92
CA LYS A 953 47.23 59.96 16.33
C LYS A 953 46.62 59.69 17.70
N THR A 954 46.02 58.53 17.86
CA THR A 954 45.36 58.06 19.08
C THR A 954 46.30 57.13 19.83
N LEU A 955 46.98 57.68 20.83
CA LEU A 955 47.82 56.97 21.78
C LEU A 955 46.93 56.27 22.82
N ASP A 956 47.02 54.95 22.97
CA ASP A 956 46.58 54.25 24.18
C ASP A 956 47.81 53.96 25.03
N TYR A 957 47.82 54.37 26.30
CA TYR A 957 48.98 54.15 27.18
C TYR A 957 48.59 53.54 28.52
N HIS A 958 49.53 52.77 29.07
CA HIS A 958 49.50 52.21 30.42
C HIS A 958 50.80 52.58 31.14
N VAL A 959 50.69 53.19 32.32
CA VAL A 959 51.80 53.34 33.25
C VAL A 959 51.33 52.89 34.63
N SER A 960 51.95 51.85 35.21
CA SER A 960 51.77 51.49 36.60
C SER A 960 53.02 51.70 37.45
N ILE A 961 52.84 52.39 38.57
CA ILE A 961 53.84 52.49 39.65
C ILE A 961 53.63 51.30 40.58
N GLN A 962 54.71 50.60 40.85
CA GLN A 962 54.77 49.33 41.56
C GLN A 962 55.70 49.45 42.78
N GLU A 963 55.16 49.34 43.99
CA GLU A 963 55.93 49.33 45.25
C GLU A 963 56.35 47.89 45.60
N PRO A 964 57.63 47.63 45.94
CA PRO A 964 58.08 46.29 46.30
C PRO A 964 57.34 45.78 47.54
N LEU A 965 56.67 44.63 47.41
CA LEU A 965 55.87 44.04 48.48
C LEU A 965 56.77 43.62 49.66
N THR A 966 56.28 43.84 50.88
CA THR A 966 56.92 43.28 52.06
C THR A 966 56.84 41.74 52.03
N PRO A 967 57.82 41.00 52.59
CA PRO A 967 57.78 39.52 52.58
C PRO A 967 56.53 38.90 53.23
N GLN A 968 55.86 39.63 54.14
CA GLN A 968 54.58 39.22 54.70
C GLN A 968 53.43 39.41 53.71
N ALA A 969 53.41 40.53 52.98
CA ALA A 969 52.41 40.79 51.93
C ALA A 969 52.57 39.85 50.73
N GLN A 970 53.81 39.50 50.35
CA GLN A 970 54.10 38.46 49.34
C GLN A 970 53.47 37.11 49.75
N LYS A 971 53.72 36.64 50.99
CA LYS A 971 53.10 35.39 51.50
C LYS A 971 51.57 35.44 51.45
N VAL A 972 50.94 36.57 51.81
CA VAL A 972 49.49 36.75 51.71
C VAL A 972 49.02 36.76 50.25
N ARG A 973 49.76 37.38 49.32
CA ARG A 973 49.41 37.44 47.89
C ARG A 973 49.57 36.08 47.20
N HIS A 974 50.63 35.32 47.49
CA HIS A 974 50.75 33.92 47.06
C HIS A 974 49.62 33.04 47.62
N SER A 975 49.35 33.12 48.93
CA SER A 975 48.25 32.38 49.56
C SER A 975 46.88 32.75 48.94
N LYS A 976 46.64 34.04 48.66
CA LYS A 976 45.43 34.48 47.96
C LYS A 976 45.34 33.92 46.54
N ARG A 977 46.42 33.98 45.74
CA ARG A 977 46.44 33.38 44.38
C ARG A 977 46.18 31.87 44.44
N GLU A 978 46.78 31.15 45.38
CA GLU A 978 46.54 29.71 45.56
C GLU A 978 45.07 29.43 45.94
N LEU A 979 44.49 30.21 46.86
CA LEU A 979 43.08 30.07 47.23
C LEU A 979 42.14 30.44 46.06
N GLN A 980 42.48 31.42 45.23
CA GLN A 980 41.71 31.76 44.03
C GLN A 980 41.82 30.67 42.95
N PHE A 981 43.00 30.07 42.76
CA PHE A 981 43.18 28.92 41.87
C PHE A 981 42.37 27.71 42.35
N LYS A 982 42.45 27.38 43.66
CA LYS A 982 41.65 26.31 44.27
C LYS A 982 40.14 26.57 44.20
N ALA A 983 39.71 27.82 44.39
CA ALA A 983 38.30 28.19 44.24
C ALA A 983 37.83 27.97 42.80
N LYS A 984 38.57 28.47 41.79
CA LYS A 984 38.22 28.25 40.38
C LYS A 984 38.21 26.75 40.03
N LEU A 985 39.20 25.98 40.48
CA LEU A 985 39.27 24.54 40.23
C LEU A 985 38.06 23.79 40.81
N LEU A 986 37.54 24.22 41.97
CA LEU A 986 36.31 23.70 42.56
C LEU A 986 35.04 24.20 41.84
N GLU A 987 35.02 25.43 41.34
CA GLU A 987 33.93 25.97 40.50
C GLU A 987 33.82 25.22 39.16
N ASP A 988 34.96 25.02 38.46
CA ASP A 988 35.08 24.25 37.23
C ASP A 988 34.63 22.78 37.47
N GLY A 989 35.07 22.16 38.57
CA GLY A 989 34.67 20.81 38.96
C GLY A 989 33.20 20.65 39.32
N LEU A 990 32.60 21.64 39.98
CA LEU A 990 31.16 21.65 40.27
C LEU A 990 30.33 21.76 38.99
N ALA A 991 30.78 22.53 37.99
CA ALA A 991 30.12 22.64 36.70
C ALA A 991 30.13 21.29 35.94
N LEU A 992 31.24 20.54 35.98
CA LEU A 992 31.31 19.19 35.39
C LEU A 992 30.33 18.21 36.07
N ILE A 993 30.27 18.22 37.40
CA ILE A 993 29.33 17.37 38.17
C ILE A 993 27.87 17.74 37.90
N GLN A 994 27.57 19.04 37.73
CA GLN A 994 26.23 19.49 37.34
C GLN A 994 25.87 19.02 35.91
N GLY A 995 26.80 19.13 34.96
CA GLY A 995 26.60 18.64 33.60
C GLY A 995 26.40 17.11 33.51
N GLU A 996 27.07 16.32 34.35
CA GLU A 996 26.81 14.88 34.49
C GLU A 996 25.41 14.61 35.06
N ALA A 997 25.01 15.35 36.10
CA ALA A 997 23.69 15.18 36.72
C ALA A 997 22.54 15.55 35.77
N GLU A 998 22.69 16.61 34.97
CA GLU A 998 21.75 16.98 33.90
C GLU A 998 21.65 15.88 32.84
N ARG A 999 22.78 15.44 32.27
CA ARG A 999 22.82 14.37 31.25
C ARG A 999 22.27 13.03 31.80
N ARG A 1000 22.41 12.75 33.10
CA ARG A 1000 21.80 11.59 33.77
C ARG A 1000 20.29 11.74 33.93
N SER A 1001 19.81 12.94 34.27
CA SER A 1001 18.37 13.23 34.29
C SER A 1001 17.75 13.09 32.90
N ASP A 1002 18.45 13.54 31.87
CA ASP A 1002 18.04 13.37 30.47
C ASP A 1002 17.95 11.90 30.06
N LEU A 1003 18.93 11.07 30.44
CA LEU A 1003 18.89 9.62 30.18
C LEU A 1003 17.71 8.95 30.90
N SER A 1004 17.43 9.36 32.14
CA SER A 1004 16.29 8.88 32.92
C SER A 1004 14.95 9.22 32.26
N ALA A 1005 14.82 10.41 31.66
CA ALA A 1005 13.59 10.81 30.96
C ALA A 1005 13.30 9.95 29.72
N THR A 1006 14.34 9.55 28.96
CA THR A 1006 14.16 8.60 27.83
C THR A 1006 13.87 7.16 28.27
N LEU A 1007 14.29 6.75 29.46
CA LEU A 1007 13.92 5.46 30.03
C LEU A 1007 12.43 5.42 30.40
N GLU A 1008 11.89 6.51 30.95
CA GLU A 1008 10.45 6.65 31.23
C GLU A 1008 9.63 6.57 29.93
N GLN A 1009 10.03 7.30 28.87
CA GLN A 1009 9.38 7.24 27.56
C GLN A 1009 9.42 5.84 26.93
N LEU A 1010 10.49 5.06 27.16
CA LEU A 1010 10.56 3.67 26.73
C LEU A 1010 9.55 2.79 27.51
N HIS A 1011 9.35 3.06 28.80
CA HIS A 1011 8.37 2.37 29.64
C HIS A 1011 6.92 2.70 29.26
N GLU A 1012 6.61 3.97 28.94
CA GLU A 1012 5.33 4.37 28.34
C GLU A 1012 5.08 3.62 27.02
N CYS A 1013 6.11 3.51 26.16
CA CYS A 1013 6.06 2.77 24.91
C CYS A 1013 5.86 1.25 25.12
N GLU A 1014 6.37 0.69 26.21
CA GLU A 1014 6.13 -0.70 26.62
C GLU A 1014 4.70 -0.93 27.14
N SER A 1015 4.13 0.02 27.87
CA SER A 1015 2.71 -0.05 28.25
C SER A 1015 1.78 0.01 27.02
N ALA A 1016 2.13 0.83 26.02
CA ALA A 1016 1.42 0.85 24.73
C ALA A 1016 1.56 -0.48 23.95
N LYS A 1017 2.75 -1.10 23.94
CA LYS A 1017 2.98 -2.45 23.39
C LYS A 1017 2.02 -3.47 24.00
N GLU A 1018 1.93 -3.52 25.33
CA GLU A 1018 1.06 -4.47 26.03
C GLU A 1018 -0.43 -4.21 25.75
N THR A 1019 -0.84 -2.94 25.71
CA THR A 1019 -2.20 -2.53 25.34
C THR A 1019 -2.58 -3.04 23.95
N HIS A 1020 -1.73 -2.82 22.93
CA HIS A 1020 -1.99 -3.31 21.58
C HIS A 1020 -1.95 -4.84 21.50
N LEU A 1021 -1.04 -5.52 22.21
CA LEU A 1021 -1.02 -6.99 22.26
C LEU A 1021 -2.32 -7.56 22.85
N ALA A 1022 -2.91 -6.91 23.86
CA ALA A 1022 -4.22 -7.29 24.39
C ALA A 1022 -5.37 -7.07 23.38
N GLU A 1023 -5.35 -5.96 22.62
CA GLU A 1023 -6.30 -5.71 21.53
C GLU A 1023 -6.19 -6.78 20.42
N PHE A 1024 -4.97 -7.14 20.02
CA PHE A 1024 -4.70 -8.20 19.05
C PHE A 1024 -5.16 -9.58 19.57
N ALA A 1025 -4.94 -9.89 20.84
CA ALA A 1025 -5.39 -11.14 21.47
C ALA A 1025 -6.92 -11.25 21.50
N ALA A 1026 -7.62 -10.23 22.03
CA ALA A 1026 -9.08 -10.20 22.07
C ALA A 1026 -9.70 -10.29 20.65
N ARG A 1027 -9.06 -9.68 19.65
CA ARG A 1027 -9.50 -9.78 18.25
C ARG A 1027 -9.19 -11.14 17.61
N LYS A 1028 -8.13 -11.83 18.03
CA LYS A 1028 -7.84 -13.22 17.64
C LYS A 1028 -8.92 -14.16 18.18
N GLU A 1029 -9.34 -13.98 19.43
CA GLU A 1029 -10.47 -14.71 20.02
C GLU A 1029 -11.80 -14.44 19.28
N GLU A 1030 -12.10 -13.19 18.93
CA GLU A 1030 -13.30 -12.85 18.15
C GLU A 1030 -13.32 -13.55 16.77
N VAL A 1031 -12.17 -13.60 16.09
CA VAL A 1031 -12.02 -14.27 14.78
C VAL A 1031 -12.11 -15.79 14.93
N LEU A 1032 -11.57 -16.37 16.00
CA LEU A 1032 -11.75 -17.79 16.31
C LEU A 1032 -13.22 -18.12 16.59
N ALA A 1033 -13.92 -17.30 17.37
CA ALA A 1033 -15.36 -17.47 17.62
C ALA A 1033 -16.21 -17.32 16.34
N GLN A 1034 -15.82 -16.43 15.41
CA GLN A 1034 -16.44 -16.32 14.08
C GLN A 1034 -16.17 -17.57 13.22
N LYS A 1035 -14.95 -18.12 13.26
CA LYS A 1035 -14.61 -19.39 12.58
C LYS A 1035 -15.43 -20.56 13.13
N THR A 1036 -15.56 -20.68 14.46
CA THR A 1036 -16.36 -21.75 15.08
C THR A 1036 -17.82 -21.68 14.63
N ARG A 1037 -18.45 -20.50 14.66
CA ARG A 1037 -19.83 -20.33 14.17
C ARG A 1037 -20.00 -20.70 12.70
N PHE A 1038 -19.07 -20.28 11.84
CA PHE A 1038 -19.12 -20.66 10.42
C PHE A 1038 -18.96 -22.18 10.22
N GLN A 1039 -18.21 -22.85 11.09
CA GLN A 1039 -18.10 -24.31 11.09
C GLN A 1039 -19.39 -24.98 11.60
N GLU A 1040 -20.01 -24.46 12.66
CA GLU A 1040 -21.33 -24.89 13.16
C GLU A 1040 -22.41 -24.75 12.07
N ASP A 1041 -22.44 -23.62 11.36
CA ASP A 1041 -23.33 -23.36 10.21
C ASP A 1041 -23.07 -24.34 9.06
N MET A 1042 -21.81 -24.64 8.74
CA MET A 1042 -21.43 -25.61 7.70
C MET A 1042 -21.84 -27.05 8.08
N GLU A 1043 -21.69 -27.43 9.35
CA GLU A 1043 -22.11 -28.74 9.86
C GLU A 1043 -23.64 -28.87 9.90
N ALA A 1044 -24.37 -27.79 10.19
CA ALA A 1044 -25.81 -27.72 10.03
C ALA A 1044 -26.25 -27.86 8.56
N GLN A 1045 -25.61 -27.15 7.62
CA GLN A 1045 -25.89 -27.28 6.18
C GLN A 1045 -25.62 -28.70 5.65
N LYS A 1046 -24.51 -29.33 6.06
CA LYS A 1046 -24.23 -30.75 5.76
C LYS A 1046 -25.32 -31.68 6.29
N THR A 1047 -25.83 -31.41 7.50
CA THR A 1047 -26.91 -32.20 8.11
C THR A 1047 -28.22 -32.08 7.32
N ILE A 1048 -28.54 -30.88 6.81
CA ILE A 1048 -29.71 -30.65 5.94
C ILE A 1048 -29.54 -31.37 4.59
N LEU A 1049 -28.36 -31.29 3.97
CA LEU A 1049 -28.06 -32.01 2.73
C LEU A 1049 -28.16 -33.53 2.88
N SER A 1050 -27.66 -34.10 3.98
CA SER A 1050 -27.81 -35.52 4.27
C SER A 1050 -29.27 -35.93 4.47
N ALA A 1051 -30.10 -35.06 5.07
CA ALA A 1051 -31.53 -35.32 5.22
C ALA A 1051 -32.28 -35.27 3.86
N MET A 1052 -31.93 -34.34 2.97
CA MET A 1052 -32.46 -34.29 1.61
C MET A 1052 -32.06 -35.51 0.77
N LEU A 1053 -30.83 -36.00 0.92
CA LEU A 1053 -30.38 -37.24 0.26
C LEU A 1053 -31.13 -38.46 0.78
N GLN A 1054 -31.38 -38.55 2.10
CA GLN A 1054 -32.21 -39.61 2.66
C GLN A 1054 -33.68 -39.51 2.16
N GLU A 1055 -34.24 -38.31 2.02
CA GLU A 1055 -35.57 -38.12 1.43
C GLU A 1055 -35.59 -38.55 -0.05
N GLN A 1056 -34.53 -38.31 -0.81
CA GLN A 1056 -34.38 -38.84 -2.18
C GLN A 1056 -34.31 -40.37 -2.18
N ASP A 1057 -33.47 -40.99 -1.35
CA ASP A 1057 -33.37 -42.45 -1.23
C ASP A 1057 -34.74 -43.08 -0.88
N GLU A 1058 -35.48 -42.49 0.07
CA GLU A 1058 -36.83 -42.93 0.45
C GLU A 1058 -37.85 -42.76 -0.69
N LEU A 1059 -37.75 -41.69 -1.50
CA LEU A 1059 -38.59 -41.48 -2.68
C LEU A 1059 -38.27 -42.46 -3.82
N GLU A 1060 -36.99 -42.74 -4.08
CA GLU A 1060 -36.55 -43.73 -5.07
C GLU A 1060 -37.00 -45.15 -4.66
N ASP A 1061 -36.94 -45.49 -3.37
CA ASP A 1061 -37.43 -46.76 -2.85
C ASP A 1061 -38.97 -46.84 -2.96
N ILE A 1062 -39.69 -45.74 -2.72
CA ILE A 1062 -41.15 -45.64 -2.98
C ILE A 1062 -41.46 -45.83 -4.47
N GLU A 1063 -40.72 -45.21 -5.40
CA GLU A 1063 -40.91 -45.41 -6.84
C GLU A 1063 -40.66 -46.87 -7.23
N HIS A 1064 -39.57 -47.49 -6.76
CA HIS A 1064 -39.29 -48.90 -6.98
C HIS A 1064 -40.39 -49.83 -6.44
N ASN A 1065 -40.98 -49.48 -5.29
CA ASN A 1065 -42.12 -50.22 -4.72
C ASN A 1065 -43.40 -50.04 -5.56
N ILE A 1066 -43.68 -48.83 -6.06
CA ILE A 1066 -44.82 -48.55 -6.98
C ILE A 1066 -44.63 -49.27 -8.31
N ALA A 1067 -43.45 -49.21 -8.92
CA ALA A 1067 -43.13 -49.90 -10.18
C ALA A 1067 -43.27 -51.43 -10.03
N ARG A 1068 -42.83 -51.99 -8.91
CA ARG A 1068 -42.98 -53.42 -8.59
C ARG A 1068 -44.46 -53.81 -8.38
N ALA A 1069 -45.25 -52.97 -7.71
CA ALA A 1069 -46.69 -53.18 -7.54
C ALA A 1069 -47.45 -53.08 -8.88
N TRP A 1070 -47.08 -52.13 -9.74
CA TRP A 1070 -47.64 -51.98 -11.09
C TRP A 1070 -47.29 -53.17 -11.99
N ALA A 1071 -46.04 -53.66 -11.95
CA ALA A 1071 -45.63 -54.85 -12.68
C ALA A 1071 -46.42 -56.11 -12.24
N ALA A 1072 -46.68 -56.26 -10.93
CA ALA A 1072 -47.53 -57.33 -10.42
C ALA A 1072 -49.00 -57.19 -10.89
N ALA A 1073 -49.56 -55.98 -10.84
CA ALA A 1073 -50.92 -55.70 -11.34
C ALA A 1073 -51.06 -55.91 -12.86
N ALA A 1074 -50.01 -55.62 -13.63
CA ALA A 1074 -49.95 -55.88 -15.07
C ALA A 1074 -49.89 -57.39 -15.38
N ALA A 1075 -49.15 -58.18 -14.58
CA ALA A 1075 -49.11 -59.63 -14.69
C ALA A 1075 -50.47 -60.27 -14.35
N GLU A 1076 -51.09 -59.89 -13.22
CA GLU A 1076 -52.45 -60.31 -12.85
C GLU A 1076 -53.48 -59.95 -13.94
N ARG A 1077 -53.39 -58.75 -14.53
CA ARG A 1077 -54.21 -58.38 -15.68
C ARG A 1077 -53.98 -59.31 -16.89
N GLN A 1078 -52.73 -59.65 -17.19
CA GLN A 1078 -52.40 -60.54 -18.31
C GLN A 1078 -52.92 -61.97 -18.07
N ASP A 1079 -52.86 -62.47 -16.83
CA ASP A 1079 -53.42 -63.77 -16.45
C ASP A 1079 -54.97 -63.75 -16.50
N VAL A 1080 -55.62 -62.64 -16.15
CA VAL A 1080 -57.06 -62.46 -16.34
C VAL A 1080 -57.43 -62.40 -17.83
N GLU A 1081 -56.68 -61.67 -18.67
CA GLU A 1081 -56.90 -61.62 -20.12
C GLU A 1081 -56.70 -62.99 -20.78
N MET A 1082 -55.67 -63.74 -20.37
CA MET A 1082 -55.44 -65.13 -20.79
C MET A 1082 -56.58 -66.05 -20.32
N THR A 1083 -57.05 -65.90 -19.08
CA THR A 1083 -58.18 -66.67 -18.53
C THR A 1083 -59.47 -66.37 -19.28
N LEU A 1084 -59.70 -65.12 -19.69
CA LEU A 1084 -60.86 -64.73 -20.51
C LEU A 1084 -60.75 -65.26 -21.95
N GLN A 1085 -59.56 -65.29 -22.56
CA GLN A 1085 -59.34 -65.94 -23.86
C GLN A 1085 -59.60 -67.45 -23.78
N LEU A 1086 -59.12 -68.11 -22.72
CA LEU A 1086 -59.40 -69.53 -22.47
C LEU A 1086 -60.89 -69.77 -22.21
N ALA A 1087 -61.58 -68.92 -21.45
CA ALA A 1087 -63.02 -68.99 -21.22
C ALA A 1087 -63.80 -68.82 -22.54
N GLY A 1088 -63.44 -67.85 -23.39
CA GLY A 1088 -64.03 -67.69 -24.72
C GLY A 1088 -63.75 -68.89 -25.64
N SER A 1089 -62.60 -69.54 -25.52
CA SER A 1089 -62.32 -70.79 -26.24
C SER A 1089 -63.14 -71.98 -25.72
N LEU A 1090 -63.46 -72.01 -24.42
CA LEU A 1090 -64.38 -72.98 -23.82
C LEU A 1090 -65.84 -72.69 -24.18
N GLU A 1091 -66.21 -71.42 -24.36
CA GLU A 1091 -67.54 -71.02 -24.83
C GLU A 1091 -67.73 -71.38 -26.31
N ALA A 1092 -66.69 -71.19 -27.13
CA ALA A 1092 -66.63 -71.72 -28.50
C ALA A 1092 -66.67 -73.26 -28.52
N LEU A 1093 -65.93 -73.94 -27.64
CA LEU A 1093 -65.98 -75.40 -27.48
C LEU A 1093 -67.37 -75.87 -26.99
N THR A 1094 -68.08 -75.04 -26.22
CA THR A 1094 -69.45 -75.33 -25.77
C THR A 1094 -70.43 -75.19 -26.94
N GLN A 1095 -70.27 -74.19 -27.81
CA GLN A 1095 -71.06 -74.07 -29.04
C GLN A 1095 -70.75 -75.19 -30.05
N GLU A 1096 -69.48 -75.59 -30.16
CA GLU A 1096 -69.03 -76.76 -30.93
C GLU A 1096 -69.64 -78.05 -30.34
N LEU A 1097 -69.67 -78.21 -29.02
CA LEU A 1097 -70.34 -79.33 -28.34
C LEU A 1097 -71.87 -79.28 -28.46
N GLU A 1098 -72.50 -78.11 -28.48
CA GLU A 1098 -73.94 -77.98 -28.75
C GLU A 1098 -74.26 -78.34 -30.20
N GLN A 1099 -73.43 -77.95 -31.17
CA GLN A 1099 -73.53 -78.40 -32.56
C GLN A 1099 -73.30 -79.92 -32.67
N GLN A 1100 -72.29 -80.47 -31.99
CA GLN A 1100 -72.05 -81.91 -31.96
C GLN A 1100 -73.17 -82.67 -31.23
N VAL A 1101 -73.79 -82.11 -30.20
CA VAL A 1101 -75.01 -82.66 -29.57
C VAL A 1101 -76.21 -82.58 -30.51
N MET A 1102 -76.32 -81.55 -31.33
CA MET A 1102 -77.35 -81.46 -32.38
C MET A 1102 -77.14 -82.53 -33.46
N ILE A 1103 -75.90 -82.71 -33.94
CA ILE A 1103 -75.50 -83.73 -34.90
C ILE A 1103 -75.70 -85.14 -34.31
N VAL A 1104 -75.28 -85.37 -33.07
CA VAL A 1104 -75.48 -86.65 -32.36
C VAL A 1104 -76.97 -86.90 -32.05
N ALA A 1105 -77.80 -85.87 -31.89
CA ALA A 1105 -79.25 -86.03 -31.82
C ALA A 1105 -79.87 -86.41 -33.18
N GLU A 1106 -79.35 -85.90 -34.30
CA GLU A 1106 -79.71 -86.39 -35.65
C GLU A 1106 -79.18 -87.82 -35.91
N GLU A 1107 -78.01 -88.20 -35.42
CA GLU A 1107 -77.48 -89.56 -35.58
C GLU A 1107 -78.13 -90.58 -34.63
N LEU A 1108 -78.55 -90.18 -33.42
CA LEU A 1108 -79.38 -90.99 -32.51
C LEU A 1108 -80.78 -91.28 -33.07
N ALA A 1109 -81.22 -90.58 -34.11
CA ALA A 1109 -82.40 -90.95 -34.90
C ALA A 1109 -82.16 -92.16 -35.82
N ARG A 1110 -80.95 -92.75 -35.85
CA ARG A 1110 -80.61 -93.96 -36.62
C ARG A 1110 -80.27 -95.16 -35.71
N PRO A 1111 -80.63 -96.41 -36.08
CA PRO A 1111 -80.46 -97.55 -35.19
C PRO A 1111 -79.00 -98.01 -34.99
N ILE A 1112 -78.71 -98.45 -33.77
CA ILE A 1112 -77.39 -98.87 -33.27
C ILE A 1112 -76.84 -100.12 -33.96
N THR A 1113 -75.55 -100.13 -34.31
CA THR A 1113 -74.77 -101.36 -34.45
C THR A 1113 -73.41 -101.30 -33.72
N THR A 1114 -73.23 -102.26 -32.84
CA THR A 1114 -72.03 -102.67 -32.09
C THR A 1114 -70.69 -102.61 -32.84
N THR A 1115 -69.62 -102.23 -32.13
CA THR A 1115 -68.44 -103.09 -31.89
C THR A 1115 -67.59 -102.54 -30.74
N ALA A 1116 -66.68 -103.35 -30.19
CA ALA A 1116 -65.75 -102.95 -29.14
C ALA A 1116 -64.36 -103.55 -29.41
N GLU A 1117 -63.31 -102.74 -29.35
CA GLU A 1117 -61.90 -103.16 -29.21
C GLU A 1117 -61.13 -101.98 -28.57
N THR A 1118 -60.50 -102.07 -27.39
CA THR A 1118 -59.25 -102.70 -26.92
C THR A 1118 -57.91 -102.14 -27.46
N VAL A 1119 -56.92 -102.08 -26.54
CA VAL A 1119 -55.46 -102.30 -26.75
C VAL A 1119 -54.50 -101.09 -26.99
N ASN A 1120 -53.89 -100.67 -25.88
CA ASN A 1120 -52.44 -100.54 -25.60
C ASN A 1120 -51.57 -99.29 -25.93
N ASN A 1121 -50.66 -99.05 -24.95
CA ASN A 1121 -49.30 -98.49 -25.02
C ASN A 1121 -49.13 -96.97 -25.27
N SER A 1122 -48.14 -96.28 -24.67
CA SER A 1122 -46.97 -96.73 -23.88
C SER A 1122 -46.64 -95.83 -22.67
N LYS A 1123 -46.01 -96.45 -21.66
CA LYS A 1123 -44.82 -96.04 -20.86
C LYS A 1123 -44.15 -94.67 -21.14
N SER A 1124 -43.47 -94.04 -20.18
CA SER A 1124 -42.69 -94.67 -19.09
C SER A 1124 -42.59 -93.88 -17.77
N GLU A 1125 -42.57 -94.64 -16.67
CA GLU A 1125 -41.74 -94.50 -15.46
C GLU A 1125 -41.69 -93.12 -14.75
N ASP A 1126 -42.32 -92.94 -13.59
CA ASP A 1126 -42.14 -93.58 -12.26
C ASP A 1126 -40.99 -92.96 -11.42
N SER A 1127 -41.38 -92.10 -10.47
CA SER A 1127 -40.65 -91.90 -9.22
C SER A 1127 -41.62 -91.48 -8.11
N GLU A 1128 -42.37 -92.45 -7.58
CA GLU A 1128 -42.94 -92.39 -6.23
C GLU A 1128 -41.87 -91.94 -5.19
N CYS A 1129 -42.20 -91.40 -4.01
CA CYS A 1129 -43.32 -91.79 -3.14
C CYS A 1129 -43.61 -90.73 -2.03
N LYS A 1130 -44.89 -90.57 -1.67
CA LYS A 1130 -45.49 -90.36 -0.31
C LYS A 1130 -44.67 -89.55 0.74
N GLY A 1131 -45.21 -88.52 1.42
CA GLY A 1131 -46.59 -88.34 1.92
C GLY A 1131 -46.84 -89.16 3.20
N PRO A 1132 -47.78 -88.80 4.12
CA PRO A 1132 -48.90 -87.85 3.96
C PRO A 1132 -49.09 -86.85 5.15
N GLU A 1133 -50.26 -86.19 5.20
CA GLU A 1133 -51.10 -85.78 6.37
C GLU A 1133 -50.46 -85.50 7.76
N GLY A 1134 -50.83 -84.47 8.54
CA GLY A 1134 -51.83 -83.39 8.36
C GLY A 1134 -52.53 -82.97 9.68
N VAL A 1135 -53.33 -81.89 9.64
CA VAL A 1135 -54.46 -81.53 10.57
C VAL A 1135 -54.14 -80.95 11.99
N LYS A 1136 -54.46 -79.65 12.19
CA LYS A 1136 -54.72 -78.89 13.46
C LYS A 1136 -53.55 -78.73 14.46
N GLY A 1137 -53.38 -77.63 15.21
CA GLY A 1137 -54.10 -76.35 15.29
C GLY A 1137 -53.92 -75.67 16.67
N VAL A 1138 -54.39 -74.41 16.81
CA VAL A 1138 -54.63 -73.67 18.10
C VAL A 1138 -53.41 -73.11 18.88
N ALA A 1139 -53.17 -71.80 18.64
CA ALA A 1139 -52.94 -70.70 19.60
C ALA A 1139 -51.65 -70.55 20.47
N GLU A 1140 -51.44 -69.26 20.83
CA GLU A 1140 -51.07 -68.74 22.17
C GLU A 1140 -49.60 -68.31 22.50
N ILE A 1141 -49.31 -67.03 22.22
CA ILE A 1141 -48.71 -66.01 23.12
C ILE A 1141 -47.20 -66.09 23.54
N ARG A 1142 -46.59 -64.87 23.58
CA ARG A 1142 -45.27 -64.44 24.15
C ARG A 1142 -44.00 -64.77 23.36
N GLU A 1143 -43.01 -63.88 23.12
CA GLU A 1143 -42.39 -62.71 23.83
C GLU A 1143 -41.03 -63.10 24.47
N VAL A 1144 -40.03 -62.20 24.41
CA VAL A 1144 -38.64 -62.34 24.94
C VAL A 1144 -37.72 -63.28 24.11
N LYS A 1145 -36.39 -63.11 23.92
CA LYS A 1145 -35.41 -61.98 23.79
C LYS A 1145 -34.00 -62.63 23.53
N VAL A 1146 -32.96 -61.84 23.23
CA VAL A 1146 -31.50 -62.11 23.38
C VAL A 1146 -30.76 -62.71 22.16
N ASP A 1147 -30.16 -61.80 21.39
CA ASP A 1147 -28.72 -61.64 21.05
C ASP A 1147 -27.86 -62.73 20.35
N SER A 1148 -26.91 -62.20 19.56
CA SER A 1148 -25.61 -62.73 19.10
C SER A 1148 -25.52 -63.64 17.85
N SER A 1149 -24.69 -63.22 16.87
CA SER A 1149 -23.44 -63.93 16.52
C SER A 1149 -22.70 -63.39 15.27
N VAL A 1150 -21.57 -62.69 15.49
CA VAL A 1150 -20.22 -62.83 14.85
C VAL A 1150 -20.06 -63.01 13.31
N HIS A 1151 -19.04 -62.34 12.73
CA HIS A 1151 -18.05 -62.73 11.66
C HIS A 1151 -17.74 -61.49 10.76
N SER A 1152 -16.51 -61.14 10.34
CA SER A 1152 -15.15 -61.69 10.56
C SER A 1152 -14.06 -60.61 10.40
N SER A 1153 -12.84 -60.88 10.88
CA SER A 1153 -11.57 -60.23 10.41
C SER A 1153 -10.87 -61.12 9.36
N PRO A 1154 -9.78 -60.66 8.69
CA PRO A 1154 -8.45 -60.87 9.30
C PRO A 1154 -7.37 -59.78 9.05
N GLU A 1155 -6.42 -59.80 9.99
CA GLU A 1155 -5.00 -59.38 10.03
C GLU A 1155 -4.24 -58.87 8.77
N GLU A 1156 -3.33 -57.90 8.98
CA GLU A 1156 -1.88 -58.16 8.82
C GLU A 1156 -1.01 -57.33 9.81
N LYS A 1157 0.34 -57.31 9.70
CA LYS A 1157 1.25 -57.27 10.88
C LYS A 1157 2.51 -56.37 10.81
N HIS A 1158 3.06 -56.14 12.02
CA HIS A 1158 4.42 -55.66 12.40
C HIS A 1158 4.66 -54.12 12.38
N GLY A 1159 5.47 -53.54 13.29
CA GLY A 1159 6.25 -54.16 14.38
C GLY A 1159 6.74 -53.19 15.49
N GLN A 1160 7.17 -53.75 16.62
CA GLN A 1160 7.72 -53.11 17.84
C GLN A 1160 9.28 -53.07 17.79
N PRO A 1161 10.06 -52.39 18.70
CA PRO A 1161 9.96 -52.53 20.18
C PRO A 1161 10.48 -51.40 21.12
N SER A 1162 10.06 -51.44 22.41
CA SER A 1162 10.87 -51.22 23.65
C SER A 1162 11.55 -49.86 23.97
N VAL A 1163 11.86 -49.44 25.22
CA VAL A 1163 11.63 -49.96 26.60
C VAL A 1163 11.78 -48.85 27.68
N GLU A 1164 11.16 -49.05 28.87
CA GLU A 1164 11.39 -48.45 30.22
C GLU A 1164 11.90 -46.99 30.39
N ASN A 1165 11.15 -46.17 31.16
CA ASN A 1165 11.41 -46.00 32.60
C ASN A 1165 10.31 -45.21 33.37
N HIS A 1166 10.45 -45.16 34.70
CA HIS A 1166 9.55 -44.60 35.73
C HIS A 1166 10.45 -44.00 36.86
N PRO A 1167 9.98 -43.32 37.93
CA PRO A 1167 8.61 -42.91 38.28
C PRO A 1167 8.54 -41.43 38.80
N GLU A 1168 7.50 -41.12 39.60
CA GLU A 1168 7.43 -40.09 40.67
C GLU A 1168 7.63 -38.59 40.33
N ASP A 1169 6.59 -37.78 40.62
CA ASP A 1169 6.65 -36.85 41.77
C ASP A 1169 5.23 -36.53 42.31
N ALA A 1170 5.12 -35.88 43.48
CA ALA A 1170 3.83 -35.66 44.17
C ALA A 1170 3.75 -34.39 45.04
N SER A 1171 2.55 -33.77 45.03
CA SER A 1171 2.00 -32.88 46.08
C SER A 1171 2.78 -31.62 46.48
N THR A 1172 2.21 -30.44 46.18
CA THR A 1172 1.89 -29.45 47.24
C THR A 1172 0.92 -28.37 46.77
N GLU A 1173 -0.26 -28.29 47.39
CA GLU A 1173 -1.02 -27.03 47.45
C GLU A 1173 -0.48 -26.20 48.62
N LEU A 1174 -0.26 -24.90 48.44
CA LEU A 1174 0.01 -23.99 49.55
C LEU A 1174 -0.71 -22.65 49.38
N THR A 1175 -1.37 -22.23 50.44
CA THR A 1175 -2.27 -21.08 50.51
C THR A 1175 -1.57 -19.75 50.27
N THR A 1176 -2.13 -18.89 49.44
CA THR A 1176 -1.83 -17.45 49.46
C THR A 1176 -2.29 -16.81 50.77
N LYS A 1177 -1.56 -15.77 51.19
CA LYS A 1177 -1.91 -14.93 52.34
C LYS A 1177 -1.47 -13.50 52.06
N ASP A 1178 -2.43 -12.58 51.98
CA ASP A 1178 -2.13 -11.16 51.85
C ASP A 1178 -1.48 -10.60 53.11
N SER A 1179 -0.44 -9.77 52.94
CA SER A 1179 0.04 -8.85 53.96
C SER A 1179 0.57 -7.58 53.30
N SER A 1180 -0.29 -6.56 53.18
CA SER A 1180 0.00 -5.27 52.57
C SER A 1180 0.18 -4.17 53.61
N VAL A 1181 1.42 -3.71 53.80
CA VAL A 1181 1.79 -2.41 54.40
C VAL A 1181 3.06 -1.93 53.68
N PRO A 1182 3.14 -0.67 53.20
CA PRO A 1182 4.33 -0.12 52.54
C PRO A 1182 5.28 0.58 53.54
N ASP A 1183 6.46 0.97 53.08
CA ASP A 1183 7.30 2.02 53.68
C ASP A 1183 8.06 2.78 52.58
N ASP A 1184 8.25 4.09 52.76
CA ASP A 1184 8.99 4.98 51.84
C ASP A 1184 10.50 5.03 52.16
N GLN A 1185 11.35 5.11 51.11
CA GLN A 1185 12.58 5.92 51.15
C GLN A 1185 13.19 6.22 49.78
#